data_AF-A4FZI2-F1
#
_entry.id   AF-A4FZI2-F1
#
_cell.length_a   1.000
_cell.length_b   1.000
_cell.length_c   1.000
_cell.angle_alpha   90.00
_cell.angle_beta   90.00
_cell.angle_gamma   90.00
#
_symmetry.space_group_name_H-M   'P 1'
#
loop_
_entity.id
_entity.type
_entity.pdbx_description
1 polymer ?
#
loop_
_entity_poly.entity_id
_entity_poly.type
_entity_poly.pdbx_seq_one_letter_code
_entity_poly.pdbx_strand_id
1 'polypeptide(L)'
;MKIINFLIPILLILGAIPTGFALNDEIVVIVSTPADAIIAAQYAKEMGYKFVYTPADQLSTGAENAIKNAKNAIIVGGPKAVSQNVENQLKSKIANVERVSGETRVETSTALFKKLITQKPEVAENIVIAEGFNEDITPSALSFGAPVLYYSQESYGEVKELLESLNVENAVIMGNNVPSEIRKTVSEVSKTTTVATGTVEAIVKTVLSAAPAINPDIIGVAASVVCAEQTENPIIAAIESFAAGEIGTIVSVTNIDESAIDEIVSKTTEITSEISISSDNEKVSESISESASEEGATTTTTTTTTTTSSSSSSSSSSSSSTTTATQKYTIVLIDSVEKVKFADMSASGTDGNNIEITGDDNIVLPDMALKTDMVQKSYVGSSGNVRIYYEGTGSGLNLLYPIECGALTYGNDVTATFYGSTALASKEVTAHVITNRQEFRDAINDLLDGDADTFISMLNNAQKTTETTDGSGDVDFTITPTTYGENIVIVTLGNGTIGTTATVLGFSAFENLMYELDLQVTGFNPATNQFYTTMTVNDTLSNGVRYGLMVINKDNYEFELEILGNSSSDKYFDVSIVGDEGSVKIIDDSELVSMTASSVQGILDAAFLDGTMGMGYTPVTTNSVVNRTLTLDFGTGDEVYLIGIAYDTTTKKIVAMAQTEETL
;
A
#
# COMPACT_ATOMS: atom_id res chain seq x y z
N MET A 1 31.72 -50.54 -13.16
CA MET A 1 31.39 -49.64 -14.30
C MET A 1 29.97 -49.08 -14.11
N LYS A 2 29.75 -48.19 -13.14
CA LYS A 2 28.50 -47.41 -12.92
C LYS A 2 28.79 -46.20 -12.01
N ILE A 3 29.57 -45.22 -12.50
CA ILE A 3 29.75 -43.88 -11.87
C ILE A 3 29.70 -42.74 -12.92
N ILE A 4 29.41 -43.02 -14.19
CA ILE A 4 29.54 -42.02 -15.27
C ILE A 4 28.24 -41.26 -15.61
N ASN A 5 27.08 -41.60 -15.04
CA ASN A 5 25.80 -40.98 -15.43
C ASN A 5 25.26 -39.89 -14.49
N PHE A 6 26.05 -39.34 -13.56
CA PHE A 6 25.62 -38.22 -12.71
C PHE A 6 26.45 -36.93 -12.87
N LEU A 7 27.58 -36.98 -13.59
CA LEU A 7 28.47 -35.82 -13.76
C LEU A 7 28.19 -35.00 -15.02
N ILE A 8 27.49 -35.54 -16.01
CA ILE A 8 27.29 -34.88 -17.31
C ILE A 8 26.25 -33.74 -17.29
N PRO A 9 25.13 -33.80 -16.54
CA PRO A 9 24.20 -32.66 -16.44
C PRO A 9 24.80 -31.48 -15.66
N ILE A 10 25.59 -31.75 -14.61
CA ILE A 10 26.25 -30.72 -13.79
C ILE A 10 27.40 -30.06 -14.57
N LEU A 11 28.16 -30.82 -15.37
CA LEU A 11 29.19 -30.26 -16.28
C LEU A 11 28.59 -29.49 -17.47
N LEU A 12 27.36 -29.80 -17.90
CA LEU A 12 26.67 -29.03 -18.95
C LEU A 12 26.09 -27.71 -18.44
N ILE A 13 25.77 -27.60 -17.16
CA ILE A 13 25.37 -26.33 -16.51
C ILE A 13 26.61 -25.45 -16.23
N LEU A 14 27.76 -26.06 -15.93
CA LEU A 14 29.05 -25.35 -15.80
C LEU A 14 29.62 -24.82 -17.13
N GLY A 15 29.12 -25.30 -18.28
CA GLY A 15 29.57 -24.90 -19.62
C GLY A 15 28.82 -23.72 -20.25
N ALA A 16 27.75 -23.23 -19.61
CA ALA A 16 26.91 -22.14 -20.12
C ALA A 16 26.98 -20.87 -19.25
N ILE A 17 27.84 -20.85 -18.23
CA ILE A 17 28.13 -19.64 -17.47
C ILE A 17 29.14 -18.84 -18.29
N PRO A 18 28.85 -17.59 -18.69
CA PRO A 18 29.87 -16.71 -19.24
C PRO A 18 31.06 -16.72 -18.28
N THR A 19 32.21 -17.17 -18.77
CA THR A 19 33.46 -17.17 -18.02
C THR A 19 33.65 -15.79 -17.41
N GLY A 20 33.87 -15.77 -16.10
CA GLY A 20 33.93 -14.59 -15.27
C GLY A 20 34.70 -13.44 -15.90
N PHE A 21 34.20 -12.24 -15.65
CA PHE A 21 34.87 -11.00 -15.96
C PHE A 21 36.29 -11.03 -15.37
N ALA A 22 37.27 -10.65 -16.18
CA ALA A 22 38.65 -10.61 -15.74
C ALA A 22 38.79 -9.67 -14.52
N LEU A 23 39.63 -10.06 -13.56
CA LEU A 23 39.93 -9.42 -12.28
C LEU A 23 40.40 -7.94 -12.31
N ASN A 24 40.27 -7.23 -13.44
CA ASN A 24 40.71 -5.85 -13.63
C ASN A 24 39.70 -4.95 -14.37
N ASP A 25 38.48 -5.42 -14.65
CA ASP A 25 37.44 -4.58 -15.28
C ASP A 25 36.44 -4.09 -14.23
N GLU A 26 36.24 -2.76 -14.14
CA GLU A 26 35.24 -2.16 -13.26
C GLU A 26 33.84 -2.65 -13.67
N ILE A 27 33.12 -3.25 -12.71
CA ILE A 27 31.74 -3.74 -12.88
C ILE A 27 30.81 -2.82 -12.12
N VAL A 28 29.72 -2.42 -12.78
CA VAL A 28 28.70 -1.55 -12.19
C VAL A 28 27.39 -2.32 -12.02
N VAL A 29 26.88 -2.36 -10.80
CA VAL A 29 25.55 -2.86 -10.46
C VAL A 29 24.57 -1.70 -10.55
N ILE A 30 23.52 -1.86 -11.37
CA ILE A 30 22.50 -0.85 -11.66
C ILE A 30 21.15 -1.34 -11.11
N VAL A 31 20.48 -0.49 -10.33
CA VAL A 31 19.20 -0.83 -9.68
C VAL A 31 18.29 0.40 -9.57
N SER A 32 16.99 0.20 -9.40
CA SER A 32 15.98 1.28 -9.40
C SER A 32 14.91 1.20 -8.31
N THR A 33 14.77 0.08 -7.60
CA THR A 33 13.76 -0.09 -6.54
C THR A 33 14.45 -0.35 -5.19
N PRO A 34 13.90 0.11 -4.06
CA PRO A 34 14.48 -0.15 -2.72
C PRO A 34 14.66 -1.64 -2.41
N ALA A 35 13.63 -2.45 -2.69
CA ALA A 35 13.67 -3.89 -2.40
C ALA A 35 14.79 -4.61 -3.16
N ASP A 36 14.99 -4.29 -4.45
CA ASP A 36 16.10 -4.83 -5.24
C ASP A 36 17.43 -4.18 -4.84
N ALA A 37 17.43 -2.92 -4.41
CA ALA A 37 18.62 -2.16 -4.03
C ALA A 37 19.28 -2.74 -2.77
N ILE A 38 18.51 -3.18 -1.77
CA ILE A 38 19.04 -3.84 -0.56
C ILE A 38 19.88 -5.06 -0.94
N ILE A 39 19.30 -6.02 -1.67
CA ILE A 39 20.01 -7.24 -2.09
C ILE A 39 21.16 -6.95 -3.07
N ALA A 40 21.01 -5.94 -3.94
CA ALA A 40 22.01 -5.54 -4.91
C ALA A 40 23.20 -4.82 -4.27
N ALA A 41 22.98 -4.01 -3.23
CA ALA A 41 24.02 -3.34 -2.48
C ALA A 41 24.89 -4.33 -1.72
N GLN A 42 24.27 -5.32 -1.06
CA GLN A 42 25.01 -6.41 -0.43
C GLN A 42 25.82 -7.21 -1.47
N TYR A 43 25.21 -7.56 -2.59
CA TYR A 43 25.92 -8.25 -3.68
C TYR A 43 27.10 -7.43 -4.22
N ALA A 44 26.92 -6.13 -4.45
CA ALA A 44 27.96 -5.24 -4.93
C ALA A 44 29.12 -5.14 -3.92
N LYS A 45 28.80 -4.99 -2.64
CA LYS A 45 29.79 -4.93 -1.55
C LYS A 45 30.59 -6.23 -1.45
N GLU A 46 29.93 -7.39 -1.48
CA GLU A 46 30.61 -8.68 -1.42
C GLU A 46 31.55 -8.93 -2.60
N MET A 47 31.17 -8.46 -3.78
CA MET A 47 31.93 -8.66 -5.00
C MET A 47 32.96 -7.55 -5.26
N GLY A 48 32.95 -6.46 -4.48
CA GLY A 48 33.76 -5.27 -4.72
C GLY A 48 33.36 -4.51 -5.99
N TYR A 49 32.08 -4.58 -6.38
CA TYR A 49 31.53 -3.89 -7.54
C TYR A 49 31.01 -2.51 -7.16
N LYS A 50 30.98 -1.61 -8.16
CA LYS A 50 30.40 -0.29 -7.98
C LYS A 50 28.88 -0.40 -8.00
N PHE A 51 28.22 0.06 -6.95
CA PHE A 51 26.76 0.13 -6.88
C PHE A 51 26.27 1.51 -7.32
N VAL A 52 25.20 1.57 -8.10
CA VAL A 52 24.59 2.84 -8.51
C VAL A 52 23.08 2.71 -8.65
N TYR A 53 22.36 3.68 -8.07
CA TYR A 53 20.94 3.86 -8.31
C TYR A 53 20.63 4.59 -9.63
N THR A 54 19.55 4.19 -10.29
CA THR A 54 19.01 4.90 -11.47
C THR A 54 17.48 4.96 -11.43
N PRO A 55 16.84 6.01 -11.95
CA PRO A 55 15.40 6.00 -12.22
C PRO A 55 15.00 4.85 -13.15
N ALA A 56 13.77 4.35 -13.00
CA ALA A 56 13.28 3.16 -13.71
C ALA A 56 13.34 3.29 -15.25
N ASP A 57 13.00 4.47 -15.77
CA ASP A 57 12.81 4.71 -17.21
C ASP A 57 14.00 5.38 -17.91
N GLN A 58 14.98 5.88 -17.16
CA GLN A 58 16.12 6.60 -17.70
C GLN A 58 17.39 6.41 -16.87
N LEU A 59 18.52 6.25 -17.57
CA LEU A 59 19.82 6.13 -16.94
C LEU A 59 20.21 7.45 -16.24
N SER A 60 20.50 7.39 -14.94
CA SER A 60 20.88 8.55 -14.13
C SER A 60 22.25 9.10 -14.55
N THR A 61 22.50 10.38 -14.27
CA THR A 61 23.83 10.98 -14.46
C THR A 61 24.91 10.23 -13.65
N GLY A 62 24.55 9.75 -12.44
CA GLY A 62 25.41 8.92 -11.61
C GLY A 62 25.78 7.61 -12.31
N ALA A 63 24.78 6.92 -12.87
CA ALA A 63 24.97 5.70 -13.63
C ALA A 63 25.78 5.95 -14.91
N GLU A 64 25.49 7.00 -15.67
CA GLU A 64 26.27 7.40 -16.84
C GLU A 64 27.74 7.66 -16.49
N ASN A 65 28.01 8.28 -15.34
CA ASN A 65 29.38 8.52 -14.89
C ASN A 65 30.09 7.24 -14.45
N ALA A 66 29.39 6.37 -13.72
CA ALA A 66 29.93 5.12 -13.23
C ALA A 66 30.35 4.18 -14.37
N ILE A 67 29.61 4.19 -15.48
CA ILE A 67 29.87 3.27 -16.58
C ILE A 67 30.95 3.75 -17.55
N LYS A 68 31.48 4.98 -17.43
CA LYS A 68 32.48 5.53 -18.36
C LYS A 68 33.74 4.67 -18.48
N ASN A 69 34.15 4.05 -17.38
CA ASN A 69 35.33 3.19 -17.30
C ASN A 69 34.98 1.71 -17.14
N ALA A 70 33.68 1.39 -17.04
CA ALA A 70 33.20 0.04 -16.86
C ALA A 70 33.10 -0.69 -18.20
N LYS A 71 33.46 -1.97 -18.21
CA LYS A 71 33.23 -2.84 -19.38
C LYS A 71 32.00 -3.73 -19.23
N ASN A 72 31.50 -3.85 -17.99
CA ASN A 72 30.44 -4.77 -17.63
C ASN A 72 29.46 -4.05 -16.70
N ALA A 73 28.16 -4.21 -16.96
CA ALA A 73 27.10 -3.77 -16.07
C ALA A 73 26.17 -4.94 -15.74
N ILE A 74 25.71 -4.99 -14.50
CA ILE A 74 24.71 -5.94 -14.02
C ILE A 74 23.48 -5.14 -13.60
N ILE A 75 22.37 -5.33 -14.30
CA ILE A 75 21.07 -4.81 -13.93
C ILE A 75 20.44 -5.78 -12.93
N VAL A 76 20.03 -5.29 -11.77
CA VAL A 76 19.24 -6.06 -10.81
C VAL A 76 17.81 -5.55 -10.85
N GLY A 77 16.85 -6.45 -11.07
CA GLY A 77 15.43 -6.15 -11.20
C GLY A 77 14.89 -6.38 -12.62
N GLY A 78 13.60 -6.72 -12.69
CA GLY A 78 12.91 -6.99 -13.96
C GLY A 78 12.66 -5.73 -14.80
N PRO A 79 12.10 -5.86 -16.02
CA PRO A 79 11.82 -4.72 -16.90
C PRO A 79 10.86 -3.67 -16.34
N LYS A 80 10.08 -4.00 -15.29
CA LYS A 80 9.24 -3.03 -14.57
C LYS A 80 10.03 -2.18 -13.57
N ALA A 81 11.11 -2.74 -13.00
CA ALA A 81 11.99 -2.06 -12.05
C ALA A 81 13.04 -1.23 -12.81
N VAL A 82 13.73 -1.85 -13.76
CA VAL A 82 14.70 -1.19 -14.65
C VAL A 82 14.27 -1.43 -16.08
N SER A 83 13.71 -0.41 -16.71
CA SER A 83 13.09 -0.50 -18.03
C SER A 83 14.00 -1.07 -19.11
N GLN A 84 13.39 -1.62 -20.16
CA GLN A 84 14.13 -2.03 -21.36
C GLN A 84 14.85 -0.83 -22.01
N ASN A 85 14.32 0.39 -21.84
CA ASN A 85 14.96 1.61 -22.31
C ASN A 85 16.31 1.83 -21.63
N VAL A 86 16.38 1.73 -20.30
CA VAL A 86 17.63 1.84 -19.54
C VAL A 86 18.62 0.75 -19.97
N GLU A 87 18.17 -0.49 -20.13
CA GLU A 87 19.02 -1.58 -20.61
C GLU A 87 19.57 -1.32 -22.01
N ASN A 88 18.76 -0.78 -22.92
CA ASN A 88 19.19 -0.42 -24.27
C ASN A 88 20.20 0.74 -24.25
N GLN A 89 20.01 1.73 -23.37
CA GLN A 89 20.98 2.82 -23.16
C GLN A 89 22.32 2.27 -22.64
N LEU A 90 22.30 1.35 -21.68
CA LEU A 90 23.51 0.67 -21.19
C LEU A 90 24.22 -0.13 -22.28
N LYS A 91 23.47 -0.94 -23.05
CA LYS A 91 24.01 -1.74 -24.17
C LYS A 91 24.61 -0.89 -25.28
N SER A 92 24.17 0.36 -25.43
CA SER A 92 24.76 1.30 -26.40
C SER A 92 26.08 1.91 -25.93
N LYS A 93 26.38 1.87 -24.63
CA LYS A 93 27.53 2.52 -23.99
C LYS A 93 28.58 1.54 -23.45
N ILE A 94 28.20 0.29 -23.14
CA ILE A 94 29.05 -0.71 -22.46
C ILE A 94 29.01 -2.04 -23.22
N ALA A 95 30.12 -2.79 -23.18
CA ALA A 95 30.28 -4.03 -23.93
C ALA A 95 29.36 -5.17 -23.45
N ASN A 96 29.24 -5.37 -22.14
CA ASN A 96 28.46 -6.47 -21.57
C ASN A 96 27.43 -5.92 -20.58
N VAL A 97 26.16 -6.23 -20.81
CA VAL A 97 25.06 -5.93 -19.90
C VAL A 97 24.35 -7.22 -19.57
N GLU A 98 24.42 -7.63 -18.31
CA GLU A 98 23.70 -8.78 -17.74
C GLU A 98 22.48 -8.27 -16.96
N ARG A 99 21.35 -8.98 -17.02
CA ARG A 99 20.20 -8.73 -16.14
C ARG A 99 20.00 -9.93 -15.22
N VAL A 100 19.88 -9.67 -13.93
CA VAL A 100 19.51 -10.65 -12.90
C VAL A 100 18.15 -10.22 -12.34
N SER A 101 17.11 -11.02 -12.58
CA SER A 101 15.74 -10.69 -12.22
C SER A 101 14.85 -11.92 -12.11
N GLY A 102 13.76 -11.79 -11.37
CA GLY A 102 12.57 -12.64 -11.44
C GLY A 102 11.30 -11.82 -11.66
N GLU A 103 10.14 -12.48 -11.68
CA GLU A 103 8.82 -11.84 -11.77
C GLU A 103 8.46 -11.06 -10.50
N THR A 104 9.01 -11.49 -9.34
CA THR A 104 8.81 -10.87 -8.04
C THR A 104 10.13 -10.44 -7.39
N ARG A 105 10.03 -9.60 -6.34
CA ARG A 105 11.18 -9.24 -5.49
C ARG A 105 11.83 -10.47 -4.84
N VAL A 106 11.02 -11.49 -4.50
CA VAL A 106 11.54 -12.75 -3.93
C VAL A 106 12.33 -13.52 -4.97
N GLU A 107 11.80 -13.71 -6.18
CA GLU A 107 12.52 -14.41 -7.24
C GLU A 107 13.79 -13.68 -7.68
N THR A 108 13.77 -12.34 -7.70
CA THR A 108 14.96 -11.52 -7.95
C THR A 108 16.02 -11.74 -6.87
N SER A 109 15.62 -11.76 -5.58
CA SER A 109 16.52 -12.10 -4.47
C SER A 109 17.09 -13.51 -4.60
N THR A 110 16.27 -14.49 -4.96
CA THR A 110 16.69 -15.88 -5.17
C THR A 110 17.70 -16.00 -6.31
N ALA A 111 17.46 -15.33 -7.43
CA ALA A 111 18.36 -15.31 -8.58
C ALA A 111 19.72 -14.67 -8.23
N LEU A 112 19.69 -13.53 -7.54
CA LEU A 112 20.90 -12.82 -7.14
C LEU A 112 21.68 -13.57 -6.05
N PHE A 113 20.98 -14.16 -5.08
CA PHE A 113 21.56 -14.99 -4.03
C PHE A 113 22.27 -16.21 -4.64
N LYS A 114 21.58 -16.97 -5.52
CA LYS A 114 22.18 -18.11 -6.25
C LYS A 114 23.43 -17.69 -7.02
N LYS A 115 23.40 -16.53 -7.68
CA LYS A 115 24.55 -15.98 -8.41
C LYS A 115 25.71 -15.66 -7.46
N LEU A 116 25.44 -14.97 -6.36
CA LEU A 116 26.45 -14.58 -5.36
C LEU A 116 27.16 -15.80 -4.78
N ILE A 117 26.40 -16.76 -4.24
CA ILE A 117 26.99 -17.96 -3.62
C ILE A 117 27.69 -18.88 -4.64
N THR A 118 27.32 -18.80 -5.92
CA THR A 118 28.03 -19.52 -6.99
C THR A 118 29.36 -18.85 -7.31
N GLN A 119 29.41 -17.52 -7.32
CA GLN A 119 30.61 -16.75 -7.65
C GLN A 119 31.59 -16.65 -6.48
N LYS A 120 31.09 -16.60 -5.25
CA LYS A 120 31.87 -16.41 -4.03
C LYS A 120 31.33 -17.31 -2.89
N PRO A 121 31.49 -18.64 -2.97
CA PRO A 121 30.83 -19.59 -2.04
C PRO A 121 31.10 -19.35 -0.56
N GLU A 122 32.25 -18.77 -0.21
CA GLU A 122 32.62 -18.43 1.17
C GLU A 122 31.67 -17.43 1.83
N VAL A 123 30.96 -16.59 1.05
CA VAL A 123 29.97 -15.65 1.62
C VAL A 123 28.72 -16.35 2.14
N ALA A 124 28.49 -17.61 1.75
CA ALA A 124 27.36 -18.39 2.22
C ALA A 124 27.59 -18.96 3.64
N GLU A 125 28.75 -18.73 4.27
CA GLU A 125 28.96 -19.08 5.68
C GLU A 125 27.96 -18.37 6.60
N ASN A 126 27.57 -17.15 6.27
CA ASN A 126 26.52 -16.39 6.95
C ASN A 126 25.41 -16.08 5.95
N ILE A 127 24.14 -16.23 6.32
CA ILE A 127 23.02 -15.87 5.44
C ILE A 127 21.91 -15.16 6.22
N VAL A 128 21.17 -14.29 5.52
CA VAL A 128 19.99 -13.61 6.07
C VAL A 128 18.77 -13.98 5.24
N ILE A 129 17.71 -14.41 5.91
CA ILE A 129 16.42 -14.76 5.33
C ILE A 129 15.40 -13.75 5.85
N ALA A 130 14.89 -12.88 4.99
CA ALA A 130 14.04 -11.76 5.38
C ALA A 130 12.66 -11.80 4.69
N GLU A 131 11.62 -11.37 5.39
CA GLU A 131 10.28 -11.18 4.80
C GLU A 131 10.33 -10.07 3.74
N GLY A 132 10.33 -10.44 2.46
CA GLY A 132 10.72 -9.52 1.37
C GLY A 132 9.77 -8.36 1.13
N PHE A 133 8.56 -8.43 1.66
CA PHE A 133 7.53 -7.39 1.55
C PHE A 133 7.43 -6.50 2.79
N ASN A 134 8.33 -6.68 3.76
CA ASN A 134 8.39 -5.90 4.99
C ASN A 134 9.53 -4.88 4.90
N GLU A 135 9.21 -3.68 4.41
CA GLU A 135 10.18 -2.63 4.07
C GLU A 135 10.77 -1.96 5.33
N ASP A 136 10.11 -2.14 6.47
CA ASP A 136 10.54 -1.60 7.77
C ASP A 136 11.66 -2.44 8.41
N ILE A 137 11.73 -3.73 8.08
CA ILE A 137 12.77 -4.63 8.62
C ILE A 137 13.88 -4.91 7.62
N THR A 138 13.58 -5.02 6.33
CA THR A 138 14.53 -5.51 5.31
C THR A 138 15.84 -4.71 5.20
N PRO A 139 15.89 -3.39 5.44
CA PRO A 139 17.16 -2.64 5.44
C PRO A 139 18.14 -3.11 6.51
N SER A 140 17.63 -3.52 7.69
CA SER A 140 18.45 -4.03 8.78
C SER A 140 19.07 -5.41 8.49
N ALA A 141 18.64 -6.09 7.42
CA ALA A 141 19.33 -7.28 6.94
C ALA A 141 20.80 -6.99 6.54
N LEU A 142 21.11 -5.75 6.14
CA LEU A 142 22.44 -5.33 5.72
C LEU A 142 23.45 -5.29 6.87
N SER A 143 23.00 -5.19 8.12
CA SER A 143 23.86 -5.19 9.32
C SER A 143 24.72 -6.44 9.41
N PHE A 144 24.24 -7.56 8.86
CA PHE A 144 24.95 -8.84 8.91
C PHE A 144 26.03 -9.01 7.85
N GLY A 145 26.15 -8.09 6.89
CA GLY A 145 27.17 -8.19 5.83
C GLY A 145 27.15 -9.54 5.12
N ALA A 146 25.97 -10.12 4.94
CA ALA A 146 25.78 -11.49 4.48
C ALA A 146 24.73 -11.53 3.35
N PRO A 147 24.80 -12.49 2.43
CA PRO A 147 23.79 -12.67 1.38
C PRO A 147 22.36 -12.67 1.94
N VAL A 148 21.53 -11.81 1.36
CA VAL A 148 20.12 -11.65 1.73
C VAL A 148 19.23 -12.41 0.75
N LEU A 149 18.38 -13.28 1.29
CA LEU A 149 17.37 -14.05 0.58
C LEU A 149 15.99 -13.64 1.09
N TYR A 150 15.10 -13.21 0.20
CA TYR A 150 13.74 -12.90 0.61
C TYR A 150 12.84 -14.13 0.65
N TYR A 151 11.83 -14.08 1.50
CA TYR A 151 10.71 -15.01 1.49
C TYR A 151 9.36 -14.26 1.51
N SER A 152 8.31 -14.94 1.08
CA SER A 152 6.91 -14.53 1.15
C SER A 152 6.01 -15.76 1.22
N GLN A 153 4.74 -15.59 1.59
CA GLN A 153 3.79 -16.70 1.71
C GLN A 153 3.71 -17.62 0.49
N GLU A 154 3.82 -17.04 -0.70
CA GLU A 154 3.71 -17.76 -1.97
C GLU A 154 5.02 -18.44 -2.39
N SER A 155 6.16 -18.13 -1.75
CA SER A 155 7.51 -18.58 -2.16
C SER A 155 8.19 -19.53 -1.18
N TYR A 156 7.49 -19.97 -0.11
CA TYR A 156 8.07 -20.85 0.91
C TYR A 156 8.69 -22.12 0.35
N GLY A 157 8.02 -22.77 -0.61
CA GLY A 157 8.52 -24.00 -1.24
C GLY A 157 9.85 -23.78 -1.97
N GLU A 158 9.95 -22.73 -2.80
CA GLU A 158 11.17 -22.43 -3.56
C GLU A 158 12.33 -22.04 -2.64
N VAL A 159 12.05 -21.16 -1.66
CA VAL A 159 13.06 -20.70 -0.69
C VAL A 159 13.56 -21.88 0.14
N LYS A 160 12.67 -22.77 0.56
CA LYS A 160 13.02 -24.00 1.27
C LYS A 160 13.94 -24.90 0.46
N GLU A 161 13.57 -25.21 -0.79
CA GLU A 161 14.39 -26.08 -1.66
C GLU A 161 15.80 -25.50 -1.88
N LEU A 162 15.91 -24.18 -2.00
CA LEU A 162 17.22 -23.52 -2.06
C LEU A 162 18.01 -23.71 -0.76
N LEU A 163 17.39 -23.44 0.40
CA LEU A 163 18.03 -23.54 1.70
C LEU A 163 18.53 -24.95 2.01
N GLU A 164 17.76 -25.99 1.66
CA GLU A 164 18.12 -27.42 1.85
C GLU A 164 19.42 -27.81 1.14
N SER A 165 19.85 -27.06 0.13
CA SER A 165 21.10 -27.29 -0.58
C SER A 165 22.34 -26.66 0.08
N LEU A 166 22.14 -25.84 1.13
CA LEU A 166 23.19 -25.07 1.80
C LEU A 166 23.65 -25.77 3.09
N ASN A 167 24.84 -25.39 3.54
CA ASN A 167 25.35 -25.71 4.87
C ASN A 167 26.13 -24.50 5.38
N VAL A 168 25.53 -23.77 6.31
CA VAL A 168 25.98 -22.43 6.74
C VAL A 168 26.40 -22.43 8.20
N GLU A 169 27.28 -21.51 8.59
CA GLU A 169 27.70 -21.33 9.99
C GLU A 169 26.59 -20.64 10.78
N ASN A 170 26.14 -19.47 10.29
CA ASN A 170 25.13 -18.66 10.96
C ASN A 170 24.01 -18.31 9.98
N ALA A 171 22.76 -18.43 10.44
CA ALA A 171 21.60 -17.97 9.70
C ALA A 171 20.78 -17.01 10.56
N VAL A 172 20.31 -15.93 9.94
CA VAL A 172 19.34 -15.01 10.55
C VAL A 172 18.04 -15.13 9.80
N ILE A 173 16.93 -15.27 10.52
CA ILE A 173 15.59 -15.23 9.95
C ILE A 173 14.84 -14.06 10.57
N MET A 174 14.28 -13.19 9.74
CA MET A 174 13.59 -11.99 10.18
C MET A 174 12.25 -11.77 9.47
N GLY A 175 11.21 -11.51 10.26
CA GLY A 175 9.86 -11.23 9.76
C GLY A 175 8.82 -11.24 10.88
N ASN A 176 7.69 -10.58 10.65
CA ASN A 176 6.67 -10.38 11.69
C ASN A 176 6.16 -11.73 12.20
N ASN A 177 5.88 -12.65 11.26
CA ASN A 177 5.49 -14.02 11.53
C ASN A 177 6.34 -14.99 10.70
N VAL A 178 7.44 -15.50 11.27
CA VAL A 178 8.30 -16.47 10.58
C VAL A 178 7.62 -17.85 10.56
N PRO A 179 7.33 -18.43 9.38
CA PRO A 179 6.70 -19.75 9.28
C PRO A 179 7.56 -20.83 9.93
N SER A 180 6.90 -21.77 10.60
CA SER A 180 7.56 -22.90 11.28
C SER A 180 8.38 -23.78 10.32
N GLU A 181 7.94 -23.90 9.07
CA GLU A 181 8.63 -24.66 8.03
C GLU A 181 9.96 -24.01 7.60
N ILE A 182 9.99 -22.69 7.39
CA ILE A 182 11.23 -21.95 7.11
C ILE A 182 12.15 -22.02 8.32
N ARG A 183 11.61 -21.77 9.53
CA ARG A 183 12.39 -21.82 10.78
C ARG A 183 13.07 -23.17 10.97
N LYS A 184 12.33 -24.26 10.73
CA LYS A 184 12.84 -25.63 10.83
C LYS A 184 13.94 -25.87 9.79
N THR A 185 13.68 -25.55 8.52
CA THR A 185 14.63 -25.76 7.42
C THR A 185 15.94 -25.02 7.70
N VAL A 186 15.86 -23.74 8.08
CA VAL A 186 17.05 -22.94 8.41
C VAL A 186 17.82 -23.52 9.61
N SER A 187 17.11 -24.00 10.64
CA SER A 187 17.74 -24.63 11.81
C SER A 187 18.43 -25.95 11.47
N GLU A 188 18.02 -26.64 10.40
CA GLU A 188 18.62 -27.90 9.95
C GLU A 188 19.87 -27.67 9.09
N VAL A 189 19.95 -26.53 8.39
CA VAL A 189 21.05 -26.20 7.46
C VAL A 189 22.10 -25.24 8.05
N SER A 190 21.86 -24.70 9.25
CA SER A 190 22.77 -23.77 9.94
C SER A 190 23.27 -24.33 11.27
N LYS A 191 24.49 -23.95 11.70
CA LYS A 191 24.97 -24.30 13.05
C LYS A 191 24.36 -23.43 14.13
N THR A 192 24.18 -22.14 13.84
CA THR A 192 23.46 -21.20 14.70
C THR A 192 22.34 -20.53 13.92
N THR A 193 21.21 -20.32 14.59
CA THR A 193 20.07 -19.62 14.03
C THR A 193 19.64 -18.49 14.96
N THR A 194 19.65 -17.26 14.45
CA THR A 194 19.01 -16.12 15.08
C THR A 194 17.63 -15.95 14.47
N VAL A 195 16.59 -15.83 15.30
CA VAL A 195 15.23 -15.57 14.83
C VAL A 195 14.74 -14.26 15.41
N ALA A 196 14.59 -13.26 14.54
CA ALA A 196 14.03 -11.96 14.84
C ALA A 196 12.57 -11.95 14.38
N THR A 197 11.61 -11.95 15.30
CA THR A 197 10.18 -12.02 14.98
C THR A 197 9.35 -11.26 16.01
N GLY A 198 8.12 -10.90 15.68
CA GLY A 198 7.29 -10.00 16.48
C GLY A 198 7.12 -8.63 15.81
N THR A 199 7.08 -7.57 16.61
CA THR A 199 6.98 -6.19 16.11
C THR A 199 8.26 -5.76 15.38
N VAL A 200 8.17 -4.75 14.51
CA VAL A 200 9.33 -4.17 13.80
C VAL A 200 10.45 -3.82 14.79
N GLU A 201 10.10 -3.15 15.89
CA GLU A 201 11.05 -2.78 16.94
C GLU A 201 11.74 -4.01 17.56
N ALA A 202 10.98 -5.05 17.91
CA ALA A 202 11.55 -6.28 18.47
C ALA A 202 12.48 -6.99 17.48
N ILE A 203 12.12 -6.98 16.19
CA ILE A 203 12.92 -7.53 15.10
C ILE A 203 14.23 -6.75 14.97
N VAL A 204 14.15 -5.43 14.81
CA VAL A 204 15.32 -4.55 14.66
C VAL A 204 16.27 -4.65 15.86
N LYS A 205 15.75 -4.70 17.09
CA LYS A 205 16.59 -4.84 18.29
C LYS A 205 17.29 -6.19 18.35
N THR A 206 16.59 -7.26 17.94
CA THR A 206 17.20 -8.59 17.83
C THR A 206 18.30 -8.58 16.76
N VAL A 207 18.07 -7.91 15.63
CA VAL A 207 19.04 -7.76 14.55
C VAL A 207 20.29 -7.01 15.03
N LEU A 208 20.12 -5.83 15.64
CA LEU A 208 21.23 -5.00 16.15
C LEU A 208 22.03 -5.73 17.22
N SER A 209 21.37 -6.50 18.09
CA SER A 209 22.06 -7.29 19.13
C SER A 209 22.87 -8.45 18.55
N ALA A 210 22.42 -9.05 17.46
CA ALA A 210 23.07 -10.21 16.85
C ALA A 210 24.16 -9.83 15.83
N ALA A 211 24.01 -8.67 15.16
CA ALA A 211 24.85 -8.28 14.05
C ALA A 211 26.36 -8.23 14.37
N PRO A 212 26.84 -7.64 15.49
CA PRO A 212 28.28 -7.57 15.78
C PRO A 212 28.97 -8.93 15.93
N ALA A 213 28.23 -9.97 16.31
CA ALA A 213 28.78 -11.33 16.44
C ALA A 213 28.94 -12.02 15.08
N ILE A 214 28.05 -11.71 14.13
CA ILE A 214 28.04 -12.30 12.78
C ILE A 214 28.91 -11.48 11.82
N ASN A 215 28.90 -10.16 11.98
CA ASN A 215 29.64 -9.18 11.18
C ASN A 215 30.39 -8.20 12.09
N PRO A 216 31.58 -8.55 12.58
CA PRO A 216 32.37 -7.68 13.44
C PRO A 216 32.83 -6.38 12.77
N ASP A 217 32.82 -6.32 11.43
CA ASP A 217 33.33 -5.18 10.66
C ASP A 217 32.42 -3.94 10.74
N ILE A 218 31.20 -4.06 11.26
CA ILE A 218 30.29 -2.91 11.48
C ILE A 218 30.62 -2.12 12.76
N ILE A 219 31.42 -2.70 13.67
CA ILE A 219 31.71 -2.08 14.96
C ILE A 219 32.49 -0.79 14.74
N GLY A 220 31.93 0.33 15.21
CA GLY A 220 32.51 1.66 15.04
C GLY A 220 32.41 2.24 13.63
N VAL A 221 31.70 1.60 12.71
CA VAL A 221 31.31 2.18 11.42
C VAL A 221 29.98 2.94 11.61
N ALA A 222 29.79 4.06 10.93
CA ALA A 222 28.56 4.84 11.07
C ALA A 222 27.31 4.00 10.75
N ALA A 223 26.23 4.23 11.51
CA ALA A 223 24.92 3.65 11.27
C ALA A 223 24.02 4.67 10.58
N SER A 224 23.18 4.25 9.62
CA SER A 224 22.09 5.10 9.14
C SER A 224 20.82 4.75 9.92
N VAL A 225 20.22 5.75 10.54
CA VAL A 225 18.85 5.66 11.03
C VAL A 225 17.97 6.38 10.01
N VAL A 226 17.08 5.61 9.38
CA VAL A 226 16.24 6.05 8.27
C VAL A 226 14.80 6.12 8.74
N CYS A 227 14.13 7.23 8.43
CA CYS A 227 12.68 7.34 8.50
C CYS A 227 12.22 7.96 7.17
N ALA A 228 11.20 7.39 6.55
CA ALA A 228 10.69 7.81 5.25
C ALA A 228 9.17 7.91 5.35
N GLU A 229 8.66 9.13 5.47
CA GLU A 229 7.22 9.44 5.60
C GLU A 229 6.68 10.20 4.36
N GLN A 230 7.53 10.50 3.38
CA GLN A 230 7.19 11.25 2.17
C GLN A 230 7.87 10.71 0.88
N THR A 231 7.43 11.28 -0.25
CA THR A 231 7.75 10.87 -1.63
C THR A 231 9.23 10.84 -2.07
N GLU A 232 10.17 11.38 -1.29
CA GLU A 232 11.62 11.25 -1.57
C GLU A 232 12.19 10.13 -0.71
N ASN A 233 12.45 8.96 -1.29
CA ASN A 233 12.86 7.80 -0.53
C ASN A 233 14.31 7.94 0.04
N PRO A 234 14.48 8.32 1.32
CA PRO A 234 15.79 8.56 1.93
C PRO A 234 16.58 7.25 2.11
N ILE A 235 15.92 6.10 1.98
CA ILE A 235 16.53 4.78 2.05
C ILE A 235 17.57 4.56 0.94
N ILE A 236 17.36 5.14 -0.25
CA ILE A 236 18.25 4.92 -1.39
C ILE A 236 19.63 5.52 -1.12
N ALA A 237 19.67 6.72 -0.54
CA ALA A 237 20.92 7.37 -0.14
C ALA A 237 21.66 6.57 0.93
N ALA A 238 20.93 6.02 1.90
CA ALA A 238 21.49 5.13 2.93
C ALA A 238 22.06 3.84 2.29
N ILE A 239 21.35 3.25 1.33
CA ILE A 239 21.80 2.04 0.61
C ILE A 239 23.05 2.33 -0.24
N GLU A 240 23.11 3.47 -0.93
CA GLU A 240 24.29 3.90 -1.68
C GLU A 240 25.50 4.08 -0.76
N SER A 241 25.30 4.72 0.39
CA SER A 241 26.34 4.93 1.42
C SER A 241 26.81 3.60 2.04
N PHE A 242 25.89 2.65 2.27
CA PHE A 242 26.23 1.29 2.70
C PHE A 242 27.07 0.56 1.66
N ALA A 243 26.69 0.64 0.39
CA ALA A 243 27.42 0.01 -0.71
C ALA A 243 28.80 0.63 -0.92
N ALA A 244 28.97 1.91 -0.63
CA ALA A 244 30.25 2.61 -0.61
C ALA A 244 31.12 2.24 0.61
N GLY A 245 30.55 1.59 1.63
CA GLY A 245 31.23 1.24 2.88
C GLY A 245 31.30 2.37 3.90
N GLU A 246 30.57 3.47 3.68
CA GLU A 246 30.47 4.61 4.60
C GLU A 246 29.55 4.29 5.78
N ILE A 247 28.57 3.41 5.55
CA ILE A 247 27.59 2.97 6.54
C ILE A 247 27.71 1.46 6.75
N GLY A 248 27.74 1.02 8.01
CA GLY A 248 27.84 -0.38 8.41
C GLY A 248 26.47 -1.06 8.57
N THR A 249 25.46 -0.28 8.96
CA THR A 249 24.10 -0.77 9.22
C THR A 249 23.07 0.27 8.82
N ILE A 250 21.93 -0.17 8.28
CA ILE A 250 20.78 0.68 7.98
C ILE A 250 19.63 0.21 8.86
N VAL A 251 19.04 1.12 9.62
CA VAL A 251 17.95 0.83 10.54
C VAL A 251 16.78 1.71 10.16
N SER A 252 15.62 1.12 9.88
CA SER A 252 14.39 1.88 9.73
C SER A 252 13.75 2.11 11.09
N VAL A 253 13.21 3.30 11.30
CA VAL A 253 12.36 3.61 12.44
C VAL A 253 11.00 4.00 11.89
N THR A 254 9.98 3.24 12.28
CA THR A 254 8.60 3.41 11.82
C THR A 254 7.70 3.57 13.04
N ASN A 255 6.78 4.53 12.98
CA ASN A 255 5.90 4.99 14.07
C ASN A 255 6.62 5.86 15.11
N ILE A 256 6.13 7.11 15.23
CA ILE A 256 6.65 8.21 16.07
C ILE A 256 6.37 7.99 17.56
N ASP A 257 6.67 6.80 18.11
CA ASP A 257 6.77 6.63 19.56
C ASP A 257 8.22 6.89 19.99
N GLU A 258 8.43 7.96 20.76
CA GLU A 258 9.73 8.34 21.33
C GLU A 258 10.38 7.15 22.06
N SER A 259 9.58 6.30 22.72
CA SER A 259 10.10 5.12 23.43
C SER A 259 10.74 4.10 22.48
N ALA A 260 10.18 3.90 21.29
CA ALA A 260 10.73 2.95 20.31
C ALA A 260 11.99 3.52 19.64
N ILE A 261 11.99 4.83 19.36
CA ILE A 261 13.18 5.55 18.87
C ILE A 261 14.32 5.39 19.87
N ASP A 262 14.06 5.64 21.15
CA ASP A 262 15.07 5.55 22.21
C ASP A 262 15.67 4.15 22.31
N GLU A 263 14.83 3.12 22.28
CA GLU A 263 15.29 1.75 22.40
C GLU A 263 16.09 1.30 21.16
N ILE A 264 15.74 1.77 19.97
CA ILE A 264 16.49 1.49 18.73
C ILE A 264 17.81 2.27 18.70
N VAL A 265 17.81 3.54 19.08
CA VAL A 265 19.01 4.37 19.12
C VAL A 265 19.98 3.84 20.16
N SER A 266 19.52 3.54 21.37
CA SER A 266 20.33 2.91 22.41
C SER A 266 21.00 1.63 21.90
N LYS A 267 20.24 0.75 21.24
CA LYS A 267 20.81 -0.47 20.61
C LYS A 267 21.79 -0.19 19.47
N THR A 268 21.57 0.88 18.71
CA THR A 268 22.49 1.30 17.65
C THR A 268 23.81 1.82 18.25
N THR A 269 23.74 2.52 19.38
CA THR A 269 24.93 3.04 20.07
C THR A 269 25.82 1.97 20.71
N GLU A 270 25.27 0.78 20.96
CA GLU A 270 26.07 -0.40 21.34
C GLU A 270 27.03 -0.85 20.21
N ILE A 271 26.73 -0.50 18.95
CA ILE A 271 27.52 -0.85 17.77
C ILE A 271 28.46 0.28 17.36
N THR A 272 27.97 1.52 17.38
CA THR A 272 28.70 2.69 16.87
C THR A 272 28.32 3.98 17.58
N SER A 273 29.28 4.89 17.74
CA SER A 273 29.03 6.23 18.24
C SER A 273 28.71 7.25 17.14
N GLU A 274 28.63 6.82 15.87
CA GLU A 274 28.35 7.71 14.73
C GLU A 274 27.03 7.33 14.06
N ILE A 275 26.04 8.23 14.10
CA ILE A 275 24.71 8.02 13.52
C ILE A 275 24.48 9.05 12.41
N SER A 276 24.27 8.58 11.19
CA SER A 276 23.74 9.35 10.08
C SER A 276 22.21 9.32 10.14
N ILE A 277 21.57 10.48 10.25
CA ILE A 277 20.11 10.61 10.23
C ILE A 277 19.70 10.91 8.80
N SER A 278 18.90 10.03 8.22
CA SER A 278 18.35 10.15 6.89
C SER A 278 16.83 10.10 6.99
N SER A 279 16.23 11.24 7.35
CA SER A 279 14.79 11.35 7.54
C SER A 279 14.22 12.60 6.90
N ASP A 280 13.03 12.46 6.33
CA ASP A 280 12.17 13.54 5.84
C ASP A 280 11.20 14.08 6.92
N ASN A 281 11.25 13.51 8.14
CA ASN A 281 10.54 14.00 9.32
C ASN A 281 11.52 14.72 10.28
N GLU A 282 11.32 16.02 10.45
CA GLU A 282 12.13 16.87 11.34
C GLU A 282 12.00 16.48 12.82
N LYS A 283 10.80 16.08 13.29
CA LYS A 283 10.59 15.64 14.68
C LYS A 283 11.29 14.33 14.97
N VAL A 284 11.18 13.34 14.08
CA VAL A 284 11.90 12.06 14.21
C VAL A 284 13.41 12.30 14.16
N SER A 285 13.88 13.22 13.31
CA SER A 285 15.29 13.64 13.29
C SER A 285 15.75 14.29 14.59
N GLU A 286 14.91 15.12 15.21
CA GLU A 286 15.15 15.72 16.53
C GLU A 286 15.18 14.66 17.62
N SER A 287 14.21 13.74 17.68
CA SER A 287 14.14 12.64 18.66
C SER A 287 15.34 11.71 18.54
N ILE A 288 15.73 11.31 17.33
CA ILE A 288 16.95 10.51 17.11
C ILE A 288 18.19 11.28 17.59
N SER A 289 18.26 12.58 17.32
CA SER A 289 19.40 13.42 17.73
C SER A 289 19.49 13.58 19.24
N GLU A 290 18.35 13.75 19.91
CA GLU A 290 18.25 13.85 21.36
C GLU A 290 18.69 12.52 22.00
N SER A 291 18.06 11.42 21.60
CA SER A 291 18.35 10.08 22.08
C SER A 291 19.82 9.67 21.87
N ALA A 292 20.37 9.94 20.69
CA ALA A 292 21.77 9.66 20.37
C ALA A 292 22.72 10.49 21.26
N SER A 293 22.36 11.74 21.55
CA SER A 293 23.15 12.62 22.41
C SER A 293 23.14 12.15 23.87
N GLU A 294 22.01 11.63 24.36
CA GLU A 294 21.90 11.05 25.70
C GLU A 294 22.81 9.83 25.88
N GLU A 295 22.94 9.00 24.84
CA GLU A 295 23.82 7.84 24.79
C GLU A 295 25.28 8.19 24.42
N GLY A 296 25.58 9.48 24.17
CA GLY A 296 26.93 9.97 23.87
C GLY A 296 27.43 9.73 22.44
N ALA A 297 26.53 9.45 21.50
CA ALA A 297 26.81 9.34 20.08
C ALA A 297 26.75 10.71 19.36
N THR A 298 27.47 10.83 18.25
CA THR A 298 27.44 12.00 17.36
C THR A 298 26.50 11.76 16.19
N THR A 299 25.66 12.74 15.89
CA THR A 299 24.74 12.68 14.75
C THR A 299 25.18 13.57 13.59
N THR A 300 24.99 13.07 12.36
CA THR A 300 25.10 13.85 11.13
C THR A 300 23.79 13.76 10.38
N THR A 301 23.10 14.88 10.20
CA THR A 301 21.86 14.93 9.41
C THR A 301 22.19 15.07 7.94
N THR A 302 21.75 14.12 7.12
CA THR A 302 21.83 14.23 5.67
C THR A 302 20.60 15.01 5.20
N THR A 303 20.67 16.34 5.25
CA THR A 303 19.57 17.21 4.82
C THR A 303 19.56 17.32 3.29
N THR A 304 18.52 16.84 2.62
CA THR A 304 18.18 17.35 1.27
C THR A 304 17.70 18.80 1.47
N THR A 305 18.58 19.75 1.14
CA THR A 305 18.47 21.18 1.49
C THR A 305 17.09 21.82 1.21
N THR A 306 16.45 22.42 2.23
CA THR A 306 16.20 23.88 2.27
C THR A 306 15.82 24.41 3.66
N THR A 307 16.44 25.53 4.02
CA THR A 307 16.40 26.32 5.28
C THR A 307 15.14 27.20 5.45
N THR A 308 14.59 27.38 6.68
CA THR A 308 14.79 28.52 7.65
C THR A 308 13.57 28.79 8.62
N SER A 309 13.77 28.55 9.94
CA SER A 309 13.44 29.34 11.16
C SER A 309 12.07 30.07 11.44
N SER A 310 11.31 29.50 12.38
CA SER A 310 10.70 30.01 13.66
C SER A 310 9.92 31.36 13.79
N SER A 311 8.69 31.33 14.35
CA SER A 311 8.33 31.84 15.72
C SER A 311 6.82 32.00 15.99
N SER A 312 6.43 31.71 17.24
CA SER A 312 5.10 31.48 17.83
C SER A 312 4.32 32.72 18.30
N SER A 313 2.97 32.66 18.36
CA SER A 313 2.16 33.09 19.55
C SER A 313 0.63 32.90 19.39
N SER A 314 0.01 32.53 20.51
CA SER A 314 -1.38 32.08 20.73
C SER A 314 -2.33 33.17 21.25
N SER A 315 -3.64 33.08 20.99
CA SER A 315 -4.69 33.16 22.04
C SER A 315 -6.14 33.03 21.51
N SER A 316 -6.95 32.37 22.33
CA SER A 316 -8.35 31.93 22.21
C SER A 316 -9.40 32.99 22.58
N SER A 317 -10.63 32.89 22.08
CA SER A 317 -11.85 32.72 22.91
C SER A 317 -13.18 32.81 22.13
N SER A 318 -14.14 32.02 22.62
CA SER A 318 -15.52 31.73 22.16
C SER A 318 -16.55 32.86 22.27
N SER A 319 -17.67 32.80 21.52
CA SER A 319 -19.03 32.64 22.09
C SER A 319 -20.13 32.58 21.00
N SER A 320 -21.21 31.86 21.33
CA SER A 320 -22.38 31.51 20.50
C SER A 320 -23.45 32.61 20.38
N SER A 321 -24.27 32.60 19.31
CA SER A 321 -25.75 32.55 19.42
C SER A 321 -26.47 32.50 18.06
N THR A 322 -27.50 31.63 17.99
CA THR A 322 -28.73 31.65 17.16
C THR A 322 -28.57 31.70 15.64
N THR A 323 -28.87 30.59 14.95
CA THR A 323 -28.77 30.52 13.49
C THR A 323 -30.09 30.08 12.84
N THR A 324 -30.55 30.89 11.88
CA THR A 324 -31.04 30.45 10.57
C THR A 324 -30.40 29.11 10.17
N ALA A 325 -31.12 28.18 9.53
CA ALA A 325 -30.49 26.95 9.02
C ALA A 325 -29.25 27.32 8.20
N THR A 326 -28.07 27.09 8.78
CA THR A 326 -26.78 27.56 8.28
C THR A 326 -26.06 26.33 7.76
N GLN A 327 -25.80 26.30 6.46
CA GLN A 327 -24.96 25.26 5.88
C GLN A 327 -23.54 25.45 6.40
N LYS A 328 -22.99 24.39 6.99
CA LYS A 328 -21.61 24.33 7.47
C LYS A 328 -20.77 23.53 6.49
N TYR A 329 -19.49 23.84 6.48
CA TYR A 329 -18.54 23.22 5.57
C TYR A 329 -17.25 22.80 6.27
N THR A 330 -16.64 21.76 5.73
CA THR A 330 -15.20 21.54 5.78
C THR A 330 -14.56 22.31 4.63
N ILE A 331 -13.61 23.19 4.93
CA ILE A 331 -13.04 24.14 3.97
C ILE A 331 -11.55 23.86 3.80
N VAL A 332 -11.14 23.68 2.54
CA VAL A 332 -9.74 23.53 2.13
C VAL A 332 -9.25 24.84 1.51
N LEU A 333 -8.27 25.46 2.15
CA LEU A 333 -7.55 26.61 1.62
C LEU A 333 -6.18 26.19 1.11
N ILE A 334 -5.80 26.78 -0.02
CA ILE A 334 -4.45 26.69 -0.57
C ILE A 334 -3.90 28.11 -0.65
N ASP A 335 -2.76 28.34 -0.01
CA ASP A 335 -2.12 29.67 0.08
C ASP A 335 -3.08 30.76 0.56
N SER A 336 -3.89 30.41 1.57
CA SER A 336 -4.94 31.28 2.16
C SER A 336 -6.10 31.63 1.23
N VAL A 337 -6.26 30.94 0.10
CA VAL A 337 -7.40 31.06 -0.80
C VAL A 337 -8.30 29.85 -0.65
N GLU A 338 -9.59 30.05 -0.40
CA GLU A 338 -10.58 28.96 -0.38
C GLU A 338 -10.69 28.31 -1.78
N LYS A 339 -10.37 27.02 -1.86
CA LYS A 339 -10.37 26.27 -3.12
C LYS A 339 -11.44 25.20 -3.18
N VAL A 340 -11.71 24.52 -2.09
CA VAL A 340 -12.75 23.49 -2.01
C VAL A 340 -13.50 23.59 -0.70
N LYS A 341 -14.82 23.43 -0.76
CA LYS A 341 -15.72 23.34 0.38
C LYS A 341 -16.52 22.05 0.28
N PHE A 342 -16.59 21.28 1.35
CA PHE A 342 -17.44 20.10 1.47
C PHE A 342 -18.54 20.40 2.48
N ALA A 343 -19.80 20.31 2.08
CA ALA A 343 -20.93 20.53 2.96
C ALA A 343 -21.00 19.43 4.02
N ASP A 344 -21.25 19.81 5.28
CA ASP A 344 -21.48 18.84 6.35
C ASP A 344 -22.73 18.00 6.03
N MET A 345 -22.60 16.68 6.13
CA MET A 345 -23.69 15.73 5.96
C MET A 345 -24.41 15.49 7.30
N SER A 346 -25.74 15.38 7.29
CA SER A 346 -26.51 15.04 8.49
C SER A 346 -26.68 13.53 8.65
N ALA A 347 -27.05 13.09 9.85
CA ALA A 347 -27.37 11.69 10.14
C ALA A 347 -28.67 11.19 9.48
N SER A 348 -29.48 12.08 8.90
CA SER A 348 -30.71 11.70 8.21
C SER A 348 -30.44 11.50 6.73
N GLY A 349 -30.68 10.29 6.21
CA GLY A 349 -30.57 9.99 4.78
C GLY A 349 -31.45 10.85 3.86
N THR A 350 -32.47 11.51 4.42
CA THR A 350 -33.46 12.31 3.67
C THR A 350 -33.40 13.81 3.97
N ASP A 351 -32.45 14.28 4.78
CA ASP A 351 -32.28 15.71 5.08
C ASP A 351 -30.81 15.96 5.42
N GLY A 352 -30.15 16.88 4.71
CA GLY A 352 -28.80 17.32 5.06
C GLY A 352 -27.68 16.72 4.23
N ASN A 353 -27.82 16.88 2.92
CA ASN A 353 -26.80 16.73 1.89
C ASN A 353 -26.38 15.27 1.59
N ASN A 354 -27.36 14.37 1.56
CA ASN A 354 -27.18 12.97 1.19
C ASN A 354 -27.55 12.72 -0.28
N ILE A 355 -26.97 11.69 -0.90
CA ILE A 355 -27.32 11.26 -2.25
C ILE A 355 -27.70 9.78 -2.23
N GLU A 356 -28.95 9.49 -2.59
CA GLU A 356 -29.44 8.14 -2.83
C GLU A 356 -29.42 7.86 -4.34
N ILE A 357 -28.87 6.72 -4.75
CA ILE A 357 -28.89 6.30 -6.15
C ILE A 357 -29.78 5.07 -6.28
N THR A 358 -30.72 5.12 -7.23
CA THR A 358 -31.56 3.99 -7.60
C THR A 358 -31.19 3.53 -9.00
N GLY A 359 -30.68 2.29 -9.10
CA GLY A 359 -30.36 1.61 -10.34
C GLY A 359 -31.37 0.51 -10.71
N ASP A 360 -30.90 -0.44 -11.52
CA ASP A 360 -31.65 -1.65 -11.87
C ASP A 360 -31.74 -2.63 -10.71
N ASP A 361 -30.69 -2.68 -9.90
CA ASP A 361 -30.56 -3.52 -8.71
C ASP A 361 -29.71 -2.81 -7.66
N ASN A 362 -29.72 -3.28 -6.41
CA ASN A 362 -28.97 -2.69 -5.32
C ASN A 362 -28.30 -3.76 -4.48
N ILE A 363 -27.13 -3.43 -3.95
CA ILE A 363 -26.46 -4.21 -2.91
C ILE A 363 -26.60 -3.50 -1.59
N VAL A 364 -27.04 -4.26 -0.59
CA VAL A 364 -27.02 -3.86 0.81
C VAL A 364 -25.70 -4.34 1.38
N LEU A 365 -24.84 -3.39 1.75
CA LEU A 365 -23.71 -3.70 2.61
C LEU A 365 -24.19 -3.70 4.06
N PRO A 366 -23.62 -4.55 4.92
CA PRO A 366 -24.01 -4.54 6.32
C PRO A 366 -23.68 -3.20 6.99
N ASP A 367 -24.35 -2.93 8.11
CA ASP A 367 -24.15 -1.71 8.89
C ASP A 367 -22.68 -1.57 9.33
N MET A 368 -22.16 -0.35 9.20
CA MET A 368 -20.81 0.01 9.62
C MET A 368 -20.88 1.11 10.66
N ALA A 369 -20.08 1.04 11.71
CA ALA A 369 -19.93 2.16 12.63
C ALA A 369 -18.83 3.10 12.13
N LEU A 370 -18.95 4.40 12.43
CA LEU A 370 -17.90 5.37 12.15
C LEU A 370 -17.59 6.17 13.40
N LYS A 371 -16.31 6.19 13.77
CA LYS A 371 -15.78 6.98 14.87
C LYS A 371 -14.79 8.00 14.32
N THR A 372 -14.98 9.27 14.69
CA THR A 372 -14.14 10.37 14.21
C THR A 372 -13.59 11.17 15.39
N ASP A 373 -12.29 11.47 15.39
CA ASP A 373 -11.66 12.44 16.28
C ASP A 373 -10.62 13.24 15.49
N MET A 374 -10.93 14.49 15.18
CA MET A 374 -10.25 15.24 14.12
C MET A 374 -9.98 16.68 14.56
N VAL A 375 -8.75 17.15 14.39
CA VAL A 375 -8.41 18.57 14.55
C VAL A 375 -8.30 19.29 13.21
N GLN A 376 -8.37 20.62 13.23
CA GLN A 376 -8.11 21.44 12.05
C GLN A 376 -6.67 21.20 11.56
N LYS A 377 -6.50 21.09 10.25
CA LYS A 377 -5.19 20.85 9.62
C LYS A 377 -4.58 22.15 9.09
N SER A 378 -3.27 22.25 9.16
CA SER A 378 -2.48 23.35 8.62
C SER A 378 -1.06 22.85 8.37
N TYR A 379 -0.71 22.64 7.11
CA TYR A 379 0.56 22.04 6.71
C TYR A 379 1.02 22.55 5.34
N VAL A 380 2.24 22.19 4.93
CA VAL A 380 2.81 22.56 3.64
C VAL A 380 2.69 21.34 2.73
N GLY A 381 1.83 21.41 1.72
CA GLY A 381 1.78 20.40 0.66
C GLY A 381 2.87 20.65 -0.39
N SER A 382 3.09 19.69 -1.27
CA SER A 382 4.15 19.79 -2.31
C SER A 382 3.96 20.96 -3.28
N SER A 383 2.73 21.45 -3.44
CA SER A 383 2.32 22.50 -4.39
C SER A 383 1.80 23.79 -3.73
N GLY A 384 1.54 23.79 -2.42
CA GLY A 384 1.06 24.99 -1.71
C GLY A 384 0.77 24.76 -0.23
N ASN A 385 0.52 25.85 0.50
CA ASN A 385 0.18 25.76 1.93
C ASN A 385 -1.29 25.35 2.09
N VAL A 386 -1.54 24.18 2.68
CA VAL A 386 -2.88 23.64 2.86
C VAL A 386 -3.39 23.92 4.26
N ARG A 387 -4.63 24.40 4.36
CA ARG A 387 -5.37 24.49 5.64
C ARG A 387 -6.73 23.85 5.48
N ILE A 388 -7.10 22.98 6.42
CA ILE A 388 -8.42 22.35 6.48
C ILE A 388 -9.07 22.74 7.79
N TYR A 389 -10.21 23.40 7.74
CA TYR A 389 -10.96 23.74 8.94
C TYR A 389 -12.45 23.43 8.80
N TYR A 390 -13.08 23.19 9.95
CA TYR A 390 -14.48 22.81 10.04
C TYR A 390 -15.29 23.98 10.61
N GLU A 391 -16.32 24.41 9.90
CA GLU A 391 -17.31 25.37 10.44
C GLU A 391 -18.32 24.68 11.39
N GLY A 392 -18.42 23.35 11.30
CA GLY A 392 -19.28 22.50 12.11
C GLY A 392 -18.62 21.84 13.32
N THR A 393 -19.18 20.72 13.76
CA THR A 393 -18.68 19.92 14.89
C THR A 393 -17.40 19.13 14.57
N GLY A 394 -16.85 19.25 13.36
CA GLY A 394 -15.77 18.39 12.87
C GLY A 394 -16.25 16.98 12.49
N SER A 395 -17.47 16.61 12.86
CA SER A 395 -18.14 15.35 12.51
C SER A 395 -18.76 15.36 11.10
N GLY A 396 -18.28 16.22 10.19
CA GLY A 396 -18.82 16.39 8.83
C GLY A 396 -18.68 15.15 7.93
N LEU A 397 -18.17 14.06 8.48
CA LEU A 397 -18.05 12.76 7.86
C LEU A 397 -19.11 11.80 8.45
N ASN A 398 -20.41 12.12 8.43
CA ASN A 398 -21.40 11.03 8.55
C ASN A 398 -21.41 10.26 7.22
N LEU A 399 -20.34 9.50 6.99
CA LEU A 399 -20.09 8.69 5.80
C LEU A 399 -20.92 7.39 5.78
N LEU A 400 -21.65 7.09 6.86
CA LEU A 400 -22.47 5.87 6.97
C LEU A 400 -23.45 5.73 5.80
N TYR A 401 -24.25 6.77 5.57
CA TYR A 401 -25.34 6.70 4.59
C TYR A 401 -24.87 6.45 3.13
N PRO A 402 -23.80 7.10 2.60
CA PRO A 402 -23.32 6.81 1.25
C PRO A 402 -22.59 5.46 1.09
N ILE A 403 -22.34 4.70 2.17
CA ILE A 403 -21.63 3.40 2.11
C ILE A 403 -22.60 2.20 2.18
N GLU A 404 -23.79 2.38 2.74
CA GLU A 404 -24.73 1.28 3.04
C GLU A 404 -25.44 0.67 1.81
N CYS A 405 -25.51 1.39 0.68
CA CYS A 405 -26.18 0.91 -0.53
C CYS A 405 -25.36 1.16 -1.80
N GLY A 406 -25.00 0.08 -2.51
CA GLY A 406 -24.30 0.13 -3.80
C GLY A 406 -25.27 -0.11 -4.95
N ALA A 407 -25.71 0.95 -5.61
CA ALA A 407 -26.59 0.83 -6.78
C ALA A 407 -25.88 0.18 -7.96
N LEU A 408 -26.58 -0.71 -8.66
CA LEU A 408 -26.11 -1.41 -9.84
C LEU A 408 -26.97 -1.02 -11.05
N THR A 409 -26.35 -0.93 -12.22
CA THR A 409 -27.07 -0.83 -13.49
C THR A 409 -26.40 -1.65 -14.57
N TYR A 410 -27.18 -2.05 -15.56
CA TYR A 410 -26.75 -2.82 -16.73
C TYR A 410 -26.81 -1.97 -18.00
N GLY A 411 -26.51 -0.67 -17.85
CA GLY A 411 -26.51 0.33 -18.92
C GLY A 411 -27.81 1.14 -19.05
N ASN A 412 -28.75 0.98 -18.12
CA ASN A 412 -29.93 1.84 -18.03
C ASN A 412 -29.60 3.15 -17.32
N ASP A 413 -30.50 4.12 -17.44
CA ASP A 413 -30.42 5.36 -16.69
C ASP A 413 -30.62 5.08 -15.20
N VAL A 414 -29.82 5.70 -14.35
CA VAL A 414 -29.98 5.69 -12.89
C VAL A 414 -30.54 7.02 -12.42
N THR A 415 -31.27 6.99 -11.31
CA THR A 415 -31.76 8.21 -10.65
C THR A 415 -30.90 8.47 -9.43
N ALA A 416 -30.24 9.63 -9.37
CA ALA A 416 -29.56 10.11 -8.18
C ALA A 416 -30.40 11.20 -7.52
N THR A 417 -30.99 10.89 -6.36
CA THR A 417 -31.76 11.83 -5.55
C THR A 417 -30.84 12.49 -4.54
N PHE A 418 -30.61 13.79 -4.68
CA PHE A 418 -29.91 14.61 -3.70
C PHE A 418 -30.90 15.17 -2.69
N TYR A 419 -30.76 14.77 -1.42
CA TYR A 419 -31.50 15.29 -0.29
C TYR A 419 -30.72 16.42 0.37
N GLY A 420 -30.98 17.66 -0.04
CA GLY A 420 -30.23 18.83 0.41
C GLY A 420 -30.75 19.39 1.73
N SER A 421 -30.00 20.31 2.35
CA SER A 421 -30.56 21.10 3.45
C SER A 421 -31.53 22.16 2.92
N THR A 422 -32.49 22.59 3.74
CA THR A 422 -33.40 23.70 3.41
C THR A 422 -32.70 25.03 3.06
N ALA A 423 -31.42 25.21 3.45
CA ALA A 423 -30.60 26.34 3.04
C ALA A 423 -30.29 26.34 1.53
N LEU A 424 -30.40 25.17 0.90
CA LEU A 424 -30.23 24.96 -0.53
C LEU A 424 -31.54 25.06 -1.31
N ALA A 425 -32.67 25.47 -0.71
CA ALA A 425 -33.92 25.63 -1.44
C ALA A 425 -33.78 26.59 -2.64
N SER A 426 -34.31 26.17 -3.80
CA SER A 426 -34.27 26.94 -5.06
C SER A 426 -32.86 27.36 -5.50
N LYS A 427 -31.87 26.48 -5.30
CA LYS A 427 -30.50 26.66 -5.75
C LYS A 427 -30.22 25.79 -6.96
N GLU A 428 -29.43 26.32 -7.87
CA GLU A 428 -28.89 25.54 -8.97
C GLU A 428 -27.76 24.66 -8.43
N VAL A 429 -27.82 23.38 -8.78
CA VAL A 429 -26.86 22.35 -8.37
C VAL A 429 -26.54 21.46 -9.56
N THR A 430 -25.35 20.86 -9.57
CA THR A 430 -24.89 20.02 -10.67
C THR A 430 -24.34 18.70 -10.17
N ALA A 431 -24.86 17.59 -10.69
CA ALA A 431 -24.25 16.28 -10.54
C ALA A 431 -23.14 16.08 -11.57
N HIS A 432 -21.94 15.71 -11.11
CA HIS A 432 -20.78 15.34 -11.90
C HIS A 432 -20.54 13.85 -11.79
N VAL A 433 -20.33 13.15 -12.91
CA VAL A 433 -20.09 11.71 -12.96
C VAL A 433 -18.63 11.43 -13.30
N ILE A 434 -17.89 10.91 -12.34
CA ILE A 434 -16.48 10.54 -12.46
C ILE A 434 -16.39 9.03 -12.69
N THR A 435 -15.86 8.61 -13.84
CA THR A 435 -15.81 7.20 -14.26
C THR A 435 -14.45 6.54 -14.02
N ASN A 436 -13.52 7.30 -13.43
CA ASN A 436 -12.15 6.86 -13.16
C ASN A 436 -11.78 7.13 -11.70
N ARG A 437 -11.89 6.10 -10.85
CA ARG A 437 -11.53 6.18 -9.42
C ARG A 437 -10.07 6.59 -9.22
N GLN A 438 -9.17 6.18 -10.11
CA GLN A 438 -7.76 6.54 -10.02
C GLN A 438 -7.57 8.06 -10.17
N GLU A 439 -8.22 8.65 -11.17
CA GLU A 439 -8.22 10.11 -11.39
C GLU A 439 -8.85 10.86 -10.22
N PHE A 440 -9.96 10.37 -9.67
CA PHE A 440 -10.56 10.95 -8.46
C PHE A 440 -9.59 10.93 -7.27
N ARG A 441 -8.95 9.79 -7.01
CA ARG A 441 -7.98 9.64 -5.92
C ARG A 441 -6.78 10.59 -6.10
N ASP A 442 -6.24 10.64 -7.31
CA ASP A 442 -5.10 11.50 -7.63
C ASP A 442 -5.49 12.99 -7.46
N ALA A 443 -6.70 13.38 -7.89
CA ALA A 443 -7.21 14.73 -7.71
C ALA A 443 -7.39 15.14 -6.24
N ILE A 444 -7.81 14.21 -5.37
CA ILE A 444 -7.90 14.45 -3.93
C ILE A 444 -6.50 14.53 -3.30
N ASN A 445 -5.57 13.67 -3.73
CA ASN A 445 -4.18 13.73 -3.27
C ASN A 445 -3.52 15.06 -3.66
N ASP A 446 -3.68 15.50 -4.91
CA ASP A 446 -3.22 16.80 -5.40
C ASP A 446 -3.83 17.95 -4.58
N LEU A 447 -5.13 17.88 -4.29
CA LEU A 447 -5.81 18.88 -3.44
C LEU A 447 -5.19 18.96 -2.04
N LEU A 448 -4.90 17.81 -1.44
CA LEU A 448 -4.19 17.71 -0.16
C LEU A 448 -2.71 18.12 -0.28
N ASP A 449 -2.12 18.07 -1.48
CA ASP A 449 -0.78 18.58 -1.76
C ASP A 449 -0.73 20.08 -2.08
N GLY A 450 -1.88 20.76 -2.06
CA GLY A 450 -1.96 22.18 -2.35
C GLY A 450 -2.16 22.51 -3.82
N ASP A 451 -2.65 21.57 -4.63
CA ASP A 451 -3.11 21.79 -5.99
C ASP A 451 -4.60 21.41 -6.16
N ALA A 452 -5.49 22.41 -6.14
CA ALA A 452 -6.91 22.20 -6.40
C ALA A 452 -7.27 22.17 -7.89
N ASP A 453 -6.35 22.50 -8.79
CA ASP A 453 -6.65 22.65 -10.21
C ASP A 453 -6.97 21.28 -10.82
N THR A 454 -6.31 20.19 -10.38
CA THR A 454 -6.65 18.82 -10.79
C THR A 454 -8.09 18.47 -10.42
N PHE A 455 -8.49 18.70 -9.18
CA PHE A 455 -9.86 18.43 -8.70
C PHE A 455 -10.92 19.26 -9.44
N ILE A 456 -10.67 20.56 -9.62
CA ILE A 456 -11.59 21.45 -10.34
C ILE A 456 -11.66 21.08 -11.83
N SER A 457 -10.54 20.74 -12.46
CA SER A 457 -10.48 20.32 -13.86
C SER A 457 -11.24 19.01 -14.08
N MET A 458 -11.03 18.01 -13.21
CA MET A 458 -11.76 16.75 -13.24
C MET A 458 -13.28 16.98 -13.18
N LEU A 459 -13.77 17.79 -12.23
CA LEU A 459 -15.20 18.14 -12.14
C LEU A 459 -15.70 18.88 -13.39
N ASN A 460 -14.93 19.83 -13.92
CA ASN A 460 -15.32 20.60 -15.10
C ASN A 460 -15.43 19.74 -16.37
N ASN A 461 -14.57 18.72 -16.49
CA ASN A 461 -14.48 17.81 -17.63
C ASN A 461 -15.41 16.59 -17.52
N ALA A 462 -15.95 16.31 -16.33
CA ALA A 462 -16.88 15.22 -16.09
C ALA A 462 -18.19 15.38 -16.89
N GLN A 463 -18.86 14.26 -17.15
CA GLN A 463 -20.27 14.27 -17.55
C GLN A 463 -21.08 14.94 -16.44
N LYS A 464 -21.96 15.88 -16.80
CA LYS A 464 -22.68 16.66 -15.81
C LYS A 464 -24.13 16.97 -16.19
N THR A 465 -24.98 16.99 -15.18
CA THR A 465 -26.40 17.33 -15.26
C THR A 465 -26.71 18.39 -14.22
N THR A 466 -27.26 19.53 -14.64
CA THR A 466 -27.58 20.67 -13.77
C THR A 466 -29.08 20.76 -13.58
N GLU A 467 -29.52 20.89 -12.34
CA GLU A 467 -30.92 21.02 -11.96
C GLU A 467 -31.10 22.11 -10.88
N THR A 468 -32.35 22.45 -10.57
CA THR A 468 -32.69 23.38 -9.48
C THR A 468 -33.39 22.61 -8.37
N THR A 469 -32.87 22.75 -7.15
CA THR A 469 -33.48 22.15 -5.96
C THR A 469 -34.86 22.73 -5.66
N ASP A 470 -35.69 21.90 -5.03
CA ASP A 470 -37.06 22.26 -4.67
C ASP A 470 -37.13 23.16 -3.42
N GLY A 471 -38.30 23.25 -2.79
CA GLY A 471 -38.50 24.05 -1.57
C GLY A 471 -37.88 23.45 -0.30
N SER A 472 -37.55 22.16 -0.32
CA SER A 472 -36.88 21.43 0.76
C SER A 472 -35.36 21.44 0.59
N GLY A 473 -34.88 21.69 -0.63
CA GLY A 473 -33.46 21.62 -0.98
C GLY A 473 -33.10 20.38 -1.79
N ASP A 474 -34.10 19.60 -2.23
CA ASP A 474 -33.91 18.29 -2.84
C ASP A 474 -34.01 18.35 -4.36
N VAL A 475 -33.42 17.38 -5.05
CA VAL A 475 -33.53 17.24 -6.51
C VAL A 475 -33.19 15.83 -7.00
N ASP A 476 -33.83 15.41 -8.09
CA ASP A 476 -33.49 14.18 -8.80
C ASP A 476 -32.65 14.49 -10.05
N PHE A 477 -31.55 13.76 -10.21
CA PHE A 477 -30.77 13.74 -11.45
C PHE A 477 -30.98 12.42 -12.17
N THR A 478 -31.29 12.47 -13.47
CA THR A 478 -31.18 11.30 -14.35
C THR A 478 -29.76 11.22 -14.91
N ILE A 479 -29.10 10.10 -14.68
CA ILE A 479 -27.71 9.85 -15.09
C ILE A 479 -27.69 8.66 -16.04
N THR A 480 -27.23 8.90 -17.27
CA THR A 480 -26.96 7.83 -18.25
C THR A 480 -25.49 7.41 -18.13
N PRO A 481 -25.18 6.16 -17.73
CA PRO A 481 -23.81 5.68 -17.67
C PRO A 481 -23.22 5.52 -19.07
N THR A 482 -21.95 5.89 -19.24
CA THR A 482 -21.26 5.85 -20.55
C THR A 482 -20.14 4.81 -20.62
N THR A 483 -19.67 4.32 -19.47
CA THR A 483 -18.59 3.34 -19.36
C THR A 483 -18.92 2.28 -18.32
N TYR A 484 -18.48 1.05 -18.54
CA TYR A 484 -18.61 -0.02 -17.55
C TYR A 484 -17.62 0.13 -16.38
N GLY A 485 -18.06 -0.28 -15.19
CA GLY A 485 -17.38 -0.19 -13.90
C GLY A 485 -17.89 0.95 -13.03
N GLU A 486 -17.02 1.40 -12.14
CA GLU A 486 -17.28 2.39 -11.10
C GLU A 486 -17.67 3.76 -11.66
N ASN A 487 -18.76 4.35 -11.15
CA ASN A 487 -19.20 5.71 -11.45
C ASN A 487 -19.44 6.46 -10.13
N ILE A 488 -18.66 7.50 -9.86
CA ILE A 488 -18.78 8.34 -8.66
C ILE A 488 -19.60 9.58 -9.03
N VAL A 489 -20.67 9.83 -8.30
CA VAL A 489 -21.54 11.01 -8.46
C VAL A 489 -21.17 12.04 -7.41
N ILE A 490 -20.81 13.25 -7.83
CA ILE A 490 -20.49 14.38 -6.95
C ILE A 490 -21.44 15.52 -7.27
N VAL A 491 -22.23 15.96 -6.30
CA VAL A 491 -23.13 17.12 -6.47
C VAL A 491 -22.42 18.38 -6.00
N THR A 492 -22.35 19.40 -6.86
CA THR A 492 -21.77 20.71 -6.54
C THR A 492 -22.81 21.83 -6.64
N LEU A 493 -22.57 22.93 -5.93
CA LEU A 493 -23.39 24.14 -6.04
C LEU A 493 -23.06 24.90 -7.33
N GLY A 494 -24.09 25.29 -8.08
CA GLY A 494 -24.01 26.10 -9.31
C GLY A 494 -24.22 25.28 -10.58
N ASN A 495 -23.89 25.89 -11.73
CA ASN A 495 -24.12 25.35 -13.07
C ASN A 495 -23.07 24.35 -13.57
N GLY A 496 -22.21 23.84 -12.69
CA GLY A 496 -21.17 22.88 -13.05
C GLY A 496 -19.98 23.46 -13.82
N THR A 497 -19.85 24.79 -13.91
CA THR A 497 -18.60 25.45 -14.35
C THR A 497 -17.93 26.07 -13.14
N ILE A 498 -16.87 25.42 -12.68
CA ILE A 498 -16.14 25.79 -11.47
C ILE A 498 -14.93 26.63 -11.87
N GLY A 499 -14.91 27.88 -11.41
CA GLY A 499 -13.82 28.81 -11.72
C GLY A 499 -12.66 28.75 -10.73
N THR A 500 -12.94 28.97 -9.44
CA THR A 500 -11.90 29.13 -8.41
C THR A 500 -12.16 28.27 -7.18
N THR A 501 -13.41 28.20 -6.73
CA THR A 501 -13.79 27.44 -5.54
C THR A 501 -14.86 26.42 -5.90
N ALA A 502 -14.59 25.13 -5.68
CA ALA A 502 -15.60 24.08 -5.76
C ALA A 502 -16.38 24.01 -4.45
N THR A 503 -17.72 24.01 -4.50
CA THR A 503 -18.57 23.74 -3.33
C THR A 503 -19.28 22.41 -3.55
N VAL A 504 -18.72 21.35 -2.96
CA VAL A 504 -19.26 19.99 -2.97
C VAL A 504 -20.35 19.89 -1.90
N LEU A 505 -21.52 19.43 -2.31
CA LEU A 505 -22.69 19.30 -1.46
C LEU A 505 -22.84 17.85 -0.99
N GLY A 506 -22.61 16.87 -1.84
CA GLY A 506 -22.64 15.45 -1.47
C GLY A 506 -21.97 14.59 -2.52
N PHE A 507 -21.76 13.32 -2.18
CA PHE A 507 -21.26 12.31 -3.13
C PHE A 507 -21.90 10.95 -2.86
N SER A 508 -21.94 10.10 -3.89
CA SER A 508 -22.34 8.69 -3.84
C SER A 508 -21.73 7.97 -5.05
N ALA A 509 -21.96 6.68 -5.23
CA ALA A 509 -21.44 5.91 -6.35
C ALA A 509 -22.38 4.79 -6.78
N PHE A 510 -22.23 4.35 -8.03
CA PHE A 510 -22.92 3.19 -8.58
C PHE A 510 -22.01 2.42 -9.54
N GLU A 511 -22.31 1.15 -9.75
CA GLU A 511 -21.60 0.28 -10.69
C GLU A 511 -22.40 0.09 -11.97
N ASN A 512 -21.78 0.37 -13.12
CA ASN A 512 -22.36 0.04 -14.41
C ASN A 512 -21.73 -1.27 -14.92
N LEU A 513 -22.46 -2.37 -14.80
CA LEU A 513 -21.96 -3.70 -15.08
C LEU A 513 -22.18 -4.09 -16.54
N MET A 514 -21.25 -4.89 -17.08
CA MET A 514 -21.34 -5.35 -18.47
C MET A 514 -22.43 -6.41 -18.65
N TYR A 515 -22.69 -7.18 -17.61
CA TYR A 515 -23.64 -8.27 -17.61
C TYR A 515 -24.47 -8.31 -16.33
N GLU A 516 -25.68 -8.86 -16.46
CA GLU A 516 -26.53 -9.21 -15.33
C GLU A 516 -26.11 -10.58 -14.80
N LEU A 517 -26.08 -10.72 -13.48
CA LEU A 517 -25.75 -11.97 -12.80
C LEU A 517 -26.98 -12.52 -12.07
N ASP A 518 -27.38 -13.73 -12.42
CA ASP A 518 -28.36 -14.51 -11.66
C ASP A 518 -27.60 -15.40 -10.65
N LEU A 519 -27.77 -15.10 -9.37
CA LEU A 519 -27.19 -15.85 -8.25
C LEU A 519 -28.29 -16.64 -7.54
N GLN A 520 -28.18 -17.96 -7.55
CA GLN A 520 -29.17 -18.86 -6.94
C GLN A 520 -28.55 -19.82 -5.95
N VAL A 521 -29.20 -19.98 -4.79
CA VAL A 521 -28.91 -21.07 -3.87
C VAL A 521 -29.73 -22.29 -4.27
N THR A 522 -29.03 -23.37 -4.61
CA THR A 522 -29.63 -24.62 -5.11
C THR A 522 -29.75 -25.70 -4.04
N GLY A 523 -29.13 -25.49 -2.87
CA GLY A 523 -29.30 -26.34 -1.69
C GLY A 523 -28.27 -26.06 -0.60
N PHE A 524 -28.54 -26.61 0.58
CA PHE A 524 -27.65 -26.62 1.74
C PHE A 524 -27.55 -28.05 2.30
N ASN A 525 -26.32 -28.49 2.60
CA ASN A 525 -26.08 -29.74 3.30
C ASN A 525 -25.67 -29.46 4.77
N PRO A 526 -26.59 -29.64 5.73
CA PRO A 526 -26.32 -29.34 7.15
C PRO A 526 -25.36 -30.33 7.82
N ALA A 527 -25.09 -31.49 7.21
CA ALA A 527 -24.13 -32.44 7.78
C ALA A 527 -22.67 -32.06 7.51
N THR A 528 -22.43 -31.28 6.46
CA THR A 528 -21.09 -30.85 6.02
C THR A 528 -20.96 -29.33 5.94
N ASN A 529 -21.98 -28.60 6.37
CA ASN A 529 -22.16 -27.15 6.18
C ASN A 529 -21.82 -26.65 4.78
N GLN A 530 -22.29 -27.35 3.74
CA GLN A 530 -21.98 -27.01 2.35
C GLN A 530 -23.16 -26.33 1.65
N PHE A 531 -22.91 -25.13 1.14
CA PHE A 531 -23.83 -24.39 0.25
C PHE A 531 -23.55 -24.73 -1.20
N TYR A 532 -24.60 -24.97 -1.96
CA TYR A 532 -24.53 -25.18 -3.40
C TYR A 532 -25.16 -23.98 -4.09
N THR A 533 -24.36 -23.22 -4.83
CA THR A 533 -24.84 -22.05 -5.57
C THR A 533 -24.59 -22.21 -7.05
N THR A 534 -25.46 -21.59 -7.84
CA THR A 534 -25.28 -21.41 -9.28
C THR A 534 -25.17 -19.92 -9.56
N MET A 535 -24.17 -19.54 -10.35
CA MET A 535 -23.99 -18.19 -10.87
C MET A 535 -24.10 -18.24 -12.39
N THR A 536 -25.05 -17.48 -12.93
CA THR A 536 -25.35 -17.43 -14.37
C THR A 536 -25.26 -15.99 -14.87
N VAL A 537 -24.38 -15.75 -15.83
CA VAL A 537 -24.31 -14.48 -16.55
C VAL A 537 -25.27 -14.51 -17.74
N ASN A 538 -26.00 -13.42 -17.97
CA ASN A 538 -27.06 -13.35 -18.98
C ASN A 538 -26.57 -13.34 -20.45
N ASP A 539 -25.26 -13.30 -20.71
CA ASP A 539 -24.68 -13.28 -22.05
C ASP A 539 -23.38 -14.11 -22.16
N THR A 540 -22.84 -14.19 -23.38
CA THR A 540 -21.58 -14.84 -23.69
C THR A 540 -20.40 -13.99 -23.23
N LEU A 541 -19.54 -14.59 -22.42
CA LEU A 541 -18.34 -13.93 -21.93
C LEU A 541 -17.33 -13.69 -23.05
N SER A 542 -16.95 -12.43 -23.23
CA SER A 542 -15.96 -12.01 -24.23
C SER A 542 -14.52 -12.27 -23.79
N ASN A 543 -14.27 -12.26 -22.47
CA ASN A 543 -12.98 -12.51 -21.83
C ASN A 543 -13.09 -13.62 -20.78
N GLY A 544 -11.94 -14.14 -20.34
CA GLY A 544 -11.89 -15.05 -19.20
C GLY A 544 -12.19 -14.32 -17.89
N VAL A 545 -13.21 -14.80 -17.17
CA VAL A 545 -13.63 -14.26 -15.87
C VAL A 545 -13.33 -15.21 -14.73
N ARG A 546 -13.18 -14.67 -13.53
CA ARG A 546 -13.15 -15.40 -12.26
C ARG A 546 -14.43 -15.10 -11.52
N TYR A 547 -15.21 -16.14 -11.21
CA TYR A 547 -16.38 -15.97 -10.36
C TYR A 547 -15.97 -16.00 -8.89
N GLY A 548 -16.41 -15.01 -8.14
CA GLY A 548 -16.27 -14.93 -6.68
C GLY A 548 -17.63 -15.08 -6.02
N LEU A 549 -17.65 -15.76 -4.88
CA LEU A 549 -18.81 -15.88 -4.01
C LEU A 549 -18.39 -15.53 -2.59
N MET A 550 -19.15 -14.66 -1.96
CA MET A 550 -19.03 -14.25 -0.57
C MET A 550 -20.36 -14.49 0.12
N VAL A 551 -20.34 -14.96 1.36
CA VAL A 551 -21.52 -15.17 2.21
C VAL A 551 -21.26 -14.51 3.55
N ILE A 552 -22.18 -13.66 4.01
CA ILE A 552 -22.05 -12.83 5.21
C ILE A 552 -23.24 -13.10 6.12
N ASN A 553 -23.00 -13.37 7.40
CA ASN A 553 -24.06 -13.45 8.40
C ASN A 553 -24.56 -12.04 8.76
N LYS A 554 -25.87 -11.82 8.72
CA LYS A 554 -26.49 -10.50 8.95
C LYS A 554 -26.41 -10.04 10.40
N ASP A 555 -26.44 -10.96 11.36
CA ASP A 555 -26.56 -10.66 12.79
C ASP A 555 -25.21 -10.56 13.51
N ASN A 556 -24.14 -11.10 12.92
CA ASN A 556 -22.81 -11.20 13.55
C ASN A 556 -21.75 -10.36 12.82
N TYR A 557 -22.17 -9.28 12.18
CA TYR A 557 -21.28 -8.44 11.39
C TYR A 557 -21.36 -6.99 11.87
N GLU A 558 -20.37 -6.56 12.64
CA GLU A 558 -20.21 -5.16 13.06
C GLU A 558 -18.70 -4.85 13.06
N PHE A 559 -18.29 -3.87 12.25
CA PHE A 559 -16.95 -3.29 12.34
C PHE A 559 -17.06 -1.76 12.31
N GLU A 560 -16.16 -1.10 13.03
CA GLU A 560 -16.07 0.35 13.14
C GLU A 560 -14.92 0.85 12.26
N LEU A 561 -15.21 1.82 11.40
CA LEU A 561 -14.19 2.64 10.78
C LEU A 561 -13.82 3.78 11.73
N GLU A 562 -12.59 3.77 12.22
CA GLU A 562 -12.06 4.82 13.07
C GLU A 562 -11.20 5.77 12.22
N ILE A 563 -11.59 7.05 12.14
CA ILE A 563 -10.85 8.11 11.44
C ILE A 563 -10.29 9.07 12.50
N LEU A 564 -8.97 9.06 12.68
CA LEU A 564 -8.27 9.89 13.65
C LEU A 564 -7.41 10.93 12.95
N GLY A 565 -7.47 12.15 13.44
CA GLY A 565 -6.83 13.33 12.85
C GLY A 565 -6.26 14.23 13.93
N ASN A 566 -5.58 13.65 14.92
CA ASN A 566 -5.23 14.33 16.17
C ASN A 566 -4.07 15.33 16.00
N SER A 567 -3.30 15.19 14.92
CA SER A 567 -2.26 16.13 14.54
C SER A 567 -2.77 17.18 13.56
N SER A 568 -2.48 18.45 13.84
CA SER A 568 -2.80 19.56 12.96
C SER A 568 -1.81 19.71 11.78
N SER A 569 -0.65 19.07 11.84
CA SER A 569 0.39 19.16 10.79
C SER A 569 0.30 18.05 9.75
N ASP A 570 -0.46 17.00 10.03
CA ASP A 570 -0.42 15.77 9.22
C ASP A 570 -1.36 15.89 8.03
N LYS A 571 -0.86 15.50 6.85
CA LYS A 571 -1.58 15.64 5.58
C LYS A 571 -2.85 14.81 5.56
N TYR A 572 -2.73 13.55 5.97
CA TYR A 572 -3.86 12.62 5.99
C TYR A 572 -4.44 12.46 7.40
N PHE A 573 -5.56 11.76 7.44
CA PHE A 573 -6.20 11.28 8.65
C PHE A 573 -5.86 9.80 8.76
N ASP A 574 -5.46 9.35 9.94
CA ASP A 574 -5.31 7.93 10.20
C ASP A 574 -6.69 7.29 10.08
N VAL A 575 -6.75 6.14 9.42
CA VAL A 575 -7.99 5.40 9.26
C VAL A 575 -7.72 3.96 9.66
N SER A 576 -8.56 3.42 10.53
CA SER A 576 -8.50 2.03 10.98
C SER A 576 -9.83 1.33 10.77
N ILE A 577 -9.77 0.03 10.48
CA ILE A 577 -10.88 -0.90 10.64
C ILE A 577 -10.75 -1.52 12.02
N VAL A 578 -11.79 -1.45 12.84
CA VAL A 578 -11.83 -1.98 14.19
C VAL A 578 -12.95 -3.02 14.25
N GLY A 579 -12.61 -4.26 14.61
CA GLY A 579 -13.58 -5.29 14.94
C GLY A 579 -13.26 -5.94 16.30
N ASP A 580 -13.97 -7.00 16.64
CA ASP A 580 -13.92 -7.58 17.98
C ASP A 580 -12.55 -8.19 18.34
N GLU A 581 -11.79 -8.67 17.35
CA GLU A 581 -10.46 -9.29 17.55
C GLU A 581 -9.30 -8.29 17.42
N GLY A 582 -9.58 -7.01 17.14
CA GLY A 582 -8.56 -5.96 17.11
C GLY A 582 -8.83 -4.87 16.06
N SER A 583 -7.80 -4.07 15.80
CA SER A 583 -7.86 -3.01 14.79
C SER A 583 -6.71 -3.11 13.80
N VAL A 584 -6.98 -2.70 12.56
CA VAL A 584 -5.99 -2.61 11.48
C VAL A 584 -6.07 -1.24 10.85
N LYS A 585 -4.94 -0.54 10.86
CA LYS A 585 -4.78 0.74 10.17
C LYS A 585 -4.71 0.50 8.66
N ILE A 586 -5.45 1.31 7.92
CA ILE A 586 -5.46 1.38 6.45
C ILE A 586 -4.89 2.71 5.95
N ILE A 587 -4.89 3.74 6.79
CA ILE A 587 -4.07 4.95 6.67
C ILE A 587 -3.39 5.14 8.02
N ASP A 588 -2.07 5.27 8.04
CA ASP A 588 -1.29 5.49 9.25
C ASP A 588 -0.24 6.56 9.00
N ASP A 589 -0.16 7.53 9.89
CA ASP A 589 0.92 8.53 9.95
C ASP A 589 1.14 9.25 8.63
N SER A 590 0.06 9.80 8.07
CA SER A 590 0.10 10.47 6.77
C SER A 590 0.47 9.59 5.56
N GLU A 591 0.36 8.27 5.65
CA GLU A 591 0.54 7.39 4.49
C GLU A 591 -0.54 6.30 4.37
N LEU A 592 -0.86 5.94 3.12
CA LEU A 592 -1.68 4.77 2.83
C LEU A 592 -0.89 3.52 3.21
N VAL A 593 -1.43 2.71 4.13
CA VAL A 593 -0.80 1.44 4.49
C VAL A 593 -0.75 0.56 3.24
N SER A 594 0.43 0.03 2.92
CA SER A 594 0.62 -0.81 1.74
C SER A 594 -0.31 -2.03 1.80
N MET A 595 -1.15 -2.19 0.78
CA MET A 595 -2.09 -3.32 0.65
C MET A 595 -1.34 -4.58 0.17
N THR A 596 -0.62 -5.21 1.10
CA THR A 596 0.01 -6.53 0.94
C THR A 596 -0.99 -7.64 1.22
N ALA A 597 -0.68 -8.89 0.86
CA ALA A 597 -1.52 -10.02 1.23
C ALA A 597 -1.72 -10.12 2.77
N SER A 598 -0.71 -9.74 3.55
CA SER A 598 -0.77 -9.73 5.02
C SER A 598 -1.64 -8.60 5.57
N SER A 599 -1.62 -7.39 5.00
CA SER A 599 -2.52 -6.32 5.44
C SER A 599 -3.94 -6.55 4.96
N VAL A 600 -4.14 -7.14 3.76
CA VAL A 600 -5.45 -7.67 3.35
C VAL A 600 -5.92 -8.70 4.36
N GLN A 601 -5.10 -9.70 4.70
CA GLN A 601 -5.48 -10.72 5.68
C GLN A 601 -5.78 -10.11 7.06
N GLY A 602 -4.98 -9.14 7.52
CA GLY A 602 -5.26 -8.43 8.78
C GLY A 602 -6.57 -7.66 8.74
N ILE A 603 -6.88 -6.99 7.63
CA ILE A 603 -8.18 -6.35 7.42
C ILE A 603 -9.28 -7.40 7.47
N LEU A 604 -9.09 -8.56 6.83
CA LEU A 604 -10.07 -9.64 6.86
C LEU A 604 -10.22 -10.21 8.29
N ASP A 605 -9.14 -10.43 9.02
CA ASP A 605 -9.17 -10.98 10.39
C ASP A 605 -9.79 -9.99 11.38
N ALA A 606 -9.56 -8.68 11.18
CA ALA A 606 -10.17 -7.63 11.99
C ALA A 606 -11.65 -7.42 11.62
N ALA A 607 -11.99 -7.49 10.34
CA ALA A 607 -13.37 -7.29 9.86
C ALA A 607 -14.26 -8.54 10.01
N PHE A 608 -13.68 -9.74 10.07
CA PHE A 608 -14.43 -11.00 10.05
C PHE A 608 -13.94 -11.98 11.14
N LEU A 609 -14.85 -12.39 12.03
CA LEU A 609 -14.64 -13.45 13.02
C LEU A 609 -14.91 -14.84 12.43
N ASP A 610 -14.45 -15.88 13.11
CA ASP A 610 -14.84 -17.27 12.81
C ASP A 610 -16.37 -17.40 12.81
N GLY A 611 -16.95 -17.74 11.66
CA GLY A 611 -18.40 -17.92 11.50
C GLY A 611 -19.18 -16.64 11.19
N THR A 612 -18.54 -15.56 10.71
CA THR A 612 -19.26 -14.34 10.24
C THR A 612 -19.27 -14.19 8.72
N MET A 613 -18.25 -14.68 8.03
CA MET A 613 -18.16 -14.68 6.57
C MET A 613 -17.55 -15.98 6.06
N GLY A 614 -17.91 -16.38 4.84
CA GLY A 614 -17.08 -17.27 4.04
C GLY A 614 -17.01 -16.85 2.58
N MET A 615 -15.89 -17.17 1.92
CA MET A 615 -15.66 -16.77 0.55
C MET A 615 -14.97 -17.87 -0.28
N GLY A 616 -15.13 -17.79 -1.60
CA GLY A 616 -14.35 -18.59 -2.51
C GLY A 616 -14.50 -18.16 -3.95
N TYR A 617 -13.56 -18.58 -4.80
CA TYR A 617 -13.55 -18.22 -6.21
C TYR A 617 -13.29 -19.41 -7.13
N THR A 618 -13.62 -19.25 -8.42
CA THR A 618 -13.28 -20.21 -9.48
C THR A 618 -11.90 -19.96 -10.08
N PRO A 619 -11.26 -20.95 -10.72
CA PRO A 619 -10.27 -20.66 -11.76
C PRO A 619 -10.88 -19.75 -12.84
N VAL A 620 -10.01 -19.12 -13.65
CA VAL A 620 -10.47 -18.33 -14.80
C VAL A 620 -11.21 -19.23 -15.78
N THR A 621 -12.38 -18.79 -16.24
CA THR A 621 -13.26 -19.54 -17.15
C THR A 621 -13.97 -18.60 -18.11
N THR A 622 -14.44 -19.14 -19.23
CA THR A 622 -15.33 -18.46 -20.18
C THR A 622 -16.74 -19.06 -20.17
N ASN A 623 -17.05 -19.91 -19.19
CA ASN A 623 -18.39 -20.46 -19.02
C ASN A 623 -19.30 -19.42 -18.38
N SER A 624 -20.41 -19.08 -19.05
CA SER A 624 -21.43 -18.16 -18.49
C SER A 624 -22.19 -18.73 -17.30
N VAL A 625 -22.05 -20.04 -17.02
CA VAL A 625 -22.68 -20.70 -15.86
C VAL A 625 -21.60 -21.43 -15.07
N VAL A 626 -21.57 -21.20 -13.76
CA VAL A 626 -20.71 -21.95 -12.84
C VAL A 626 -21.48 -22.41 -11.61
N ASN A 627 -21.17 -23.61 -11.16
CA ASN A 627 -21.65 -24.14 -9.89
C ASN A 627 -20.54 -24.01 -8.85
N ARG A 628 -20.89 -23.58 -7.65
CA ARG A 628 -19.95 -23.45 -6.54
C ARG A 628 -20.46 -24.20 -5.31
N THR A 629 -19.51 -24.79 -4.62
CA THR A 629 -19.71 -25.33 -3.28
C THR A 629 -18.83 -24.55 -2.33
N LEU A 630 -19.45 -23.99 -1.30
CA LEU A 630 -18.76 -23.29 -0.23
C LEU A 630 -19.05 -24.01 1.09
N THR A 631 -18.01 -24.26 1.88
CA THR A 631 -18.18 -24.81 3.23
C THR A 631 -18.12 -23.65 4.20
N LEU A 632 -19.14 -23.50 5.02
CA LEU A 632 -19.30 -22.38 5.95
C LEU A 632 -19.37 -22.91 7.38
N ASP A 633 -19.03 -22.09 8.37
CA ASP A 633 -19.18 -22.45 9.78
C ASP A 633 -20.29 -21.62 10.44
N PHE A 634 -21.45 -21.55 9.75
CA PHE A 634 -22.64 -20.85 10.23
C PHE A 634 -23.61 -21.79 10.96
N GLY A 635 -24.42 -21.23 11.85
CA GLY A 635 -25.49 -21.93 12.53
C GLY A 635 -26.68 -22.19 11.60
N THR A 636 -27.47 -23.23 11.91
CA THR A 636 -28.78 -23.41 11.27
C THR A 636 -29.74 -22.34 11.79
N GLY A 637 -30.43 -21.65 10.90
CA GLY A 637 -31.35 -20.55 11.18
C GLY A 637 -30.76 -19.15 11.01
N ASP A 638 -29.47 -19.02 10.72
CA ASP A 638 -28.82 -17.74 10.47
C ASP A 638 -29.36 -17.09 9.18
N GLU A 639 -29.58 -15.78 9.18
CA GLU A 639 -29.84 -15.03 7.95
C GLU A 639 -28.52 -14.57 7.34
N VAL A 640 -28.37 -14.76 6.03
CA VAL A 640 -27.13 -14.43 5.32
C VAL A 640 -27.37 -13.63 4.05
N TYR A 641 -26.43 -12.75 3.74
CA TYR A 641 -26.24 -12.17 2.42
C TYR A 641 -25.29 -13.04 1.61
N LEU A 642 -25.68 -13.42 0.39
CA LEU A 642 -24.78 -14.02 -0.60
C LEU A 642 -24.50 -12.99 -1.68
N ILE A 643 -23.22 -12.68 -1.89
CA ILE A 643 -22.77 -11.74 -2.92
C ILE A 643 -21.94 -12.51 -3.93
N GLY A 644 -22.41 -12.54 -5.18
CA GLY A 644 -21.74 -13.14 -6.32
C GLY A 644 -21.13 -12.07 -7.21
N ILE A 645 -19.92 -12.32 -7.71
CA ILE A 645 -19.26 -11.45 -8.69
C ILE A 645 -18.68 -12.26 -9.85
N ALA A 646 -18.59 -11.63 -11.02
CA ALA A 646 -17.73 -12.06 -12.12
C ALA A 646 -16.66 -10.98 -12.35
N TYR A 647 -15.39 -11.34 -12.13
CA TYR A 647 -14.25 -10.46 -12.34
C TYR A 647 -13.54 -10.80 -13.66
N ASP A 648 -13.53 -9.86 -14.59
CA ASP A 648 -12.80 -10.01 -15.86
C ASP A 648 -11.31 -9.76 -15.63
N THR A 649 -10.52 -10.81 -15.84
CA THR A 649 -9.07 -10.79 -15.59
C THR A 649 -8.28 -10.01 -16.64
N THR A 650 -8.89 -9.70 -17.79
CA THR A 650 -8.26 -8.93 -18.88
C THR A 650 -8.47 -7.44 -18.66
N THR A 651 -9.72 -7.03 -18.44
CA THR A 651 -10.06 -5.61 -18.20
C THR A 651 -9.81 -5.17 -16.76
N LYS A 652 -9.62 -6.14 -15.85
CA LYS A 652 -9.43 -5.95 -14.40
C LYS A 652 -10.62 -5.26 -13.72
N LYS A 653 -11.84 -5.55 -14.18
CA LYS A 653 -13.09 -4.98 -13.68
C LYS A 653 -14.05 -6.06 -13.21
N ILE A 654 -14.89 -5.72 -12.24
CA ILE A 654 -16.11 -6.49 -11.98
C ILE A 654 -17.06 -6.20 -13.15
N VAL A 655 -17.49 -7.26 -13.82
CA VAL A 655 -18.32 -7.17 -15.02
C VAL A 655 -19.74 -7.68 -14.81
N ALA A 656 -19.99 -8.38 -13.71
CA ALA A 656 -21.31 -8.81 -13.26
C ALA A 656 -21.30 -8.97 -11.74
N MET A 657 -22.40 -8.69 -11.08
CA MET A 657 -22.53 -8.74 -9.63
C MET A 657 -24.01 -8.90 -9.26
N ALA A 658 -24.28 -9.62 -8.19
CA ALA A 658 -25.63 -9.78 -7.64
C ALA A 658 -25.56 -10.14 -6.16
N GLN A 659 -26.62 -9.81 -5.43
CA GLN A 659 -26.81 -10.20 -4.05
C GLN A 659 -28.14 -10.93 -3.88
N THR A 660 -28.18 -11.92 -3.00
CA THR A 660 -29.42 -12.55 -2.55
C THR A 660 -29.38 -12.79 -1.05
N GLU A 661 -30.56 -12.93 -0.44
CA GLU A 661 -30.73 -13.19 0.99
C GLU A 661 -31.30 -14.58 1.20
N GLU A 662 -30.74 -15.32 2.16
CA GLU A 662 -31.18 -16.68 2.48
C GLU A 662 -31.18 -16.92 4.00
N THR A 663 -31.98 -17.89 4.44
CA THR A 663 -31.98 -18.39 5.82
C THR A 663 -31.46 -19.82 5.84
N LEU A 664 -30.46 -20.12 6.68
CA LEU A 664 -29.72 -21.39 6.67
C LEU A 664 -30.42 -22.58 7.34
#